data_AF-E2ZME3-F1
#
_entry.id   AF-E2ZME3-F1
#
_cell.length_a   1.000
_cell.length_b   1.000
_cell.length_c   1.000
_cell.angle_alpha   90.00
_cell.angle_beta   90.00
_cell.angle_gamma   90.00
#
_symmetry.space_group_name_H-M   'P 1'
#
loop_
_entity.id
_entity.type
_entity.pdbx_description
1 polymer ?
#
loop_
_entity_poly.entity_id
_entity_poly.type
_entity_poly.pdbx_seq_one_letter_code
_entity_poly.pdbx_strand_id
1 'polypeptide(L)'
;MAIPTEAEQIESIDQAESEKSPSAFVLSQAEIENALRRGSNFEDSKLRIWHIYQMQPDRKLRAKALAKEYAPYGPGGSSHTYLDGSSGWLDHDSKGLTFEHYPDHRKTLLRWDRVEKYIDLMIQSDRYLSDKERRAIDFPLELNAASAAEYTALKAQHPDTLVGFEAGGNFMFYGEDAAKVAKVLNSALFTRETALGEVQVTGFPPSLWARKSKELWSAGNDVYLAGLNEDGTHHQTKHLHKEDYLPIGSIINMDGRKFRIDGVDFDKGKVSLQDMALADLRMPVFRQEPLAVVRELYEQEQEVMEHPLPDYKVGDNVIVDLPTRTIEGKIGYVGETDVRIDTSAHGQSWDNEVINKQQFEEGLRQNEPNATRPVRTEKTVAVYPAKENNLPFDIVIQTISTESPTVEAEHSAPEPAGNFHITDDHLGEGGAKQKYARNIEAIRTLFKLEEEHRGATAEEQQVLSQYVGWGGLADAFDPGKDSWAKEYAELKGLLSEDEYAAARSSTLNAHYTSPTVIRGIYDAVERMGFRSGNILEPSMGVGNFFGMLPDSMAGSRLYGVELDSITGRIAKKLYPQADITVAGFETTDRRDFYDLAVGNVPFGQYKVNDKAYNKLGFSIHNYFFAKAIDQVRPGGIVAFVTSRYTMDSKDSTARKHMAERADLLGAIRLPNNAFRANAGTDVVSDIIFLQKRDRPADIEPAWVQLGKTEDGFDINQYFVDHPEMVLGELTTESTQYGREELTVAPIEGTSLADQLAEAVQHIEGQYTEVEVETPDIADVENEKHILPADPDVKNFSYTVVDGEVFYRENSVMTQVELSDTAKGRVTGMVELRQTVNDLIDQQLNDYPDEDIQATQAKLNAAYDAFTAKYGLLNDRKNGRLFEQDSSYYLLCSLENLDEQGQLKSKAAMFTKRTIRPERTVTSVDTPSEALAVSIGEHGKVDLPYMAELLGTPGEYGRITAELSGVIFKDPASDPTDPEAGWQMADEYLSGDVRAKLRMAQFAAETNPEFAVNVDALTKAQPRELEASEIDVRLGATWLNPDIIQKFMTETFQIPYYLRHAVKVRYSPYTAEWRVEGKTATGRGDIISSETYGTSRANAYKILEETLNLKDVRIYDTIEDAEGKPKRVLNKRETMLAQQ
;
A
#
# COMPACT_ATOMS: atom_id res chain seq x y z
N MET A 1 -35.77 -14.47 -51.79
CA MET A 1 -35.03 -14.86 -50.58
C MET A 1 -35.62 -14.06 -49.44
N ALA A 2 -36.23 -14.73 -48.46
CA ALA A 2 -36.84 -14.10 -47.31
C ALA A 2 -35.79 -13.91 -46.20
N ILE A 3 -35.89 -12.81 -45.45
CA ILE A 3 -35.03 -12.49 -44.31
C ILE A 3 -35.56 -13.28 -43.10
N PRO A 4 -34.69 -13.97 -42.33
CA PRO A 4 -35.10 -14.78 -41.19
C PRO A 4 -35.67 -13.92 -40.04
N THR A 5 -36.52 -14.55 -39.23
CA THR A 5 -37.21 -13.94 -38.09
C THR A 5 -36.31 -13.85 -36.85
N GLU A 6 -36.65 -12.97 -35.90
CA GLU A 6 -35.87 -12.74 -34.66
C GLU A 6 -35.71 -14.03 -33.83
N ALA A 7 -36.71 -14.91 -33.83
CA ALA A 7 -36.62 -16.23 -33.20
C ALA A 7 -35.63 -17.17 -33.92
N GLU A 8 -35.57 -17.14 -35.26
CA GLU A 8 -34.60 -17.92 -36.05
C GLU A 8 -33.17 -17.34 -35.93
N GLN A 9 -33.04 -16.04 -35.66
CA GLN A 9 -31.74 -15.42 -35.36
C GLN A 9 -31.24 -15.79 -33.96
N ILE A 10 -32.12 -15.79 -32.95
CA ILE A 10 -31.80 -16.23 -31.58
C ILE A 10 -31.44 -17.72 -31.58
N GLU A 11 -32.17 -18.57 -32.29
CA GLU A 11 -31.85 -20.00 -32.40
C GLU A 11 -30.52 -20.23 -33.13
N SER A 12 -30.15 -19.40 -34.12
CA SER A 12 -28.82 -19.48 -34.77
C SER A 12 -27.67 -18.97 -33.88
N ILE A 13 -27.94 -18.06 -32.95
CA ILE A 13 -26.98 -17.55 -31.96
C ILE A 13 -26.79 -18.58 -30.84
N ASP A 14 -27.87 -19.18 -30.33
CA ASP A 14 -27.82 -20.27 -29.34
C ASP A 14 -27.16 -21.55 -29.91
N GLN A 15 -27.35 -21.82 -31.21
CA GLN A 15 -26.69 -22.92 -31.91
C GLN A 15 -25.21 -22.62 -32.23
N ALA A 16 -24.84 -21.35 -32.41
CA ALA A 16 -23.45 -20.91 -32.56
C ALA A 16 -22.69 -20.80 -31.23
N GLU A 17 -23.38 -20.60 -30.10
CA GLU A 17 -22.80 -20.63 -28.75
C GLU A 17 -22.67 -22.06 -28.19
N SER A 18 -23.55 -22.99 -28.59
CA SER A 18 -23.49 -24.40 -28.14
C SER A 18 -22.53 -25.31 -28.94
N GLU A 19 -21.97 -24.86 -30.07
CA GLU A 19 -20.97 -25.61 -30.87
C GLU A 19 -19.50 -25.22 -30.60
N LYS A 20 -19.22 -24.37 -29.59
CA LYS A 20 -17.85 -24.16 -29.09
C LYS A 20 -17.55 -25.09 -27.92
N SER A 21 -17.23 -26.35 -28.24
CA SER A 21 -16.51 -27.20 -27.27
C SER A 21 -15.01 -26.83 -27.24
N PRO A 22 -14.37 -26.73 -26.05
CA PRO A 22 -13.06 -26.11 -25.90
C PRO A 22 -11.89 -26.99 -26.37
N SER A 23 -10.79 -26.28 -26.59
CA SER A 23 -9.41 -26.74 -26.78
C SER A 23 -8.97 -27.76 -25.73
N ALA A 24 -7.94 -28.57 -26.08
CA ALA A 24 -7.41 -29.63 -25.24
C ALA A 24 -7.15 -29.20 -23.79
N PHE A 25 -7.60 -30.03 -22.85
CA PHE A 25 -7.36 -29.86 -21.43
C PHE A 25 -5.85 -29.92 -21.12
N VAL A 26 -5.25 -28.74 -20.95
CA VAL A 26 -3.94 -28.55 -20.31
C VAL A 26 -4.24 -27.93 -18.95
N LEU A 27 -3.86 -28.60 -17.87
CA LEU A 27 -3.97 -28.03 -16.52
C LEU A 27 -3.14 -26.75 -16.45
N SER A 28 -3.82 -25.61 -16.47
CA SER A 28 -3.19 -24.31 -16.34
C SER A 28 -2.57 -24.17 -14.95
N GLN A 29 -1.57 -23.29 -14.81
CA GLN A 29 -1.01 -22.97 -13.51
C GLN A 29 -2.09 -22.43 -12.55
N ALA A 30 -3.03 -21.62 -13.06
CA ALA A 30 -4.15 -21.12 -12.27
C ALA A 30 -5.03 -22.27 -11.73
N GLU A 31 -5.23 -23.32 -12.51
CA GLU A 31 -5.99 -24.51 -12.10
C GLU A 31 -5.28 -25.31 -11.01
N ILE A 32 -3.98 -25.54 -11.18
CA ILE A 32 -3.14 -26.22 -10.18
C ILE A 32 -3.13 -25.43 -8.88
N GLU A 33 -2.91 -24.12 -8.95
CA GLU A 33 -2.94 -23.25 -7.77
C GLU A 33 -4.31 -23.23 -7.09
N ASN A 34 -5.40 -23.16 -7.87
CA ASN A 34 -6.76 -23.19 -7.33
C ASN A 34 -7.03 -24.50 -6.57
N ALA A 35 -6.58 -25.63 -7.10
CA ALA A 35 -6.69 -26.93 -6.43
C ALA A 35 -5.86 -26.99 -5.15
N LEU A 36 -4.60 -26.52 -5.19
CA LEU A 36 -3.69 -26.53 -4.04
C LEU A 36 -4.14 -25.56 -2.93
N ARG A 37 -4.80 -24.45 -3.27
CA ARG A 37 -5.41 -23.51 -2.31
C ARG A 37 -6.61 -24.08 -1.56
N ARG A 38 -7.12 -25.27 -1.91
CA ARG A 38 -8.13 -25.99 -1.12
C ARG A 38 -7.50 -26.77 0.05
N GLY A 39 -6.19 -27.01 0.03
CA GLY A 39 -5.51 -27.84 1.03
C GLY A 39 -5.74 -29.34 0.81
N SER A 40 -5.38 -30.16 1.80
CA SER A 40 -5.71 -31.59 1.80
C SER A 40 -7.14 -31.84 2.30
N ASN A 41 -7.64 -33.07 2.20
CA ASN A 41 -9.00 -33.46 2.62
C ASN A 41 -9.23 -33.44 4.16
N PHE A 42 -8.33 -32.83 4.92
CA PHE A 42 -8.41 -32.70 6.38
C PHE A 42 -8.73 -31.25 6.77
N GLU A 43 -9.50 -31.07 7.84
CA GLU A 43 -9.78 -29.76 8.44
C GLU A 43 -8.46 -29.04 8.79
N ASP A 44 -8.38 -27.71 8.62
CA ASP A 44 -7.18 -26.88 8.85
C ASP A 44 -5.90 -27.30 8.09
N SER A 45 -6.03 -28.09 7.02
CA SER A 45 -4.89 -28.62 6.26
C SER A 45 -4.01 -27.53 5.67
N LYS A 46 -4.57 -26.40 5.22
CA LYS A 46 -3.79 -25.29 4.67
C LYS A 46 -2.82 -24.69 5.70
N LEU A 47 -3.25 -24.59 6.95
CA LEU A 47 -2.43 -24.09 8.06
C LEU A 47 -1.32 -25.07 8.42
N ARG A 48 -1.62 -26.37 8.48
CA ARG A 48 -0.61 -27.41 8.72
C ARG A 48 0.40 -27.52 7.59
N ILE A 49 -0.07 -27.46 6.34
CA ILE A 49 0.81 -27.42 5.16
C ILE A 49 1.68 -26.17 5.21
N TRP A 50 1.13 -25.00 5.54
CA TRP A 50 1.94 -23.80 5.71
C TRP A 50 2.98 -23.97 6.84
N HIS A 51 2.62 -24.58 7.97
CA HIS A 51 3.53 -24.85 9.08
C HIS A 51 4.65 -25.85 8.71
N ILE A 52 4.39 -26.84 7.85
CA ILE A 52 5.43 -27.71 7.29
C ILE A 52 6.51 -26.88 6.59
N TYR A 53 6.13 -25.79 5.91
CA TYR A 53 7.06 -24.92 5.17
C TYR A 53 7.86 -24.01 6.09
N GLN A 54 7.30 -23.65 7.25
CA GLN A 54 8.02 -22.90 8.29
C GLN A 54 9.05 -23.78 9.01
N MET A 55 8.69 -25.03 9.32
CA MET A 55 9.49 -25.91 10.18
C MET A 55 10.52 -26.77 9.44
N GLN A 56 10.36 -26.96 8.12
CA GLN A 56 11.20 -27.86 7.33
C GLN A 56 11.83 -27.14 6.13
N PRO A 57 13.11 -26.74 6.20
CA PRO A 57 13.77 -26.02 5.12
C PRO A 57 14.14 -26.91 3.91
N ASP A 58 14.34 -28.22 4.09
CA ASP A 58 14.72 -29.12 3.00
C ASP A 58 13.52 -29.48 2.10
N ARG A 59 13.65 -29.21 0.79
CA ARG A 59 12.60 -29.42 -0.22
C ARG A 59 12.18 -30.88 -0.37
N LYS A 60 13.14 -31.82 -0.32
CA LYS A 60 12.85 -33.26 -0.44
C LYS A 60 12.09 -33.76 0.79
N LEU A 61 12.38 -33.24 1.97
CA LEU A 61 11.66 -33.52 3.21
C LEU A 61 10.27 -32.88 3.22
N ARG A 62 10.11 -31.65 2.67
CA ARG A 62 8.80 -31.02 2.46
C ARG A 62 7.90 -31.84 1.54
N ALA A 63 8.42 -32.29 0.40
CA ALA A 63 7.67 -33.16 -0.53
C ALA A 63 7.22 -34.48 0.13
N LYS A 64 8.06 -35.08 0.99
CA LYS A 64 7.68 -36.27 1.79
C LYS A 64 6.63 -35.95 2.86
N ALA A 65 6.75 -34.81 3.53
CA ALA A 65 5.79 -34.36 4.55
C ALA A 65 4.42 -34.07 3.92
N LEU A 66 4.39 -33.43 2.74
CA LEU A 66 3.18 -33.22 1.94
C LEU A 66 2.51 -34.55 1.56
N ALA A 67 3.28 -35.52 1.07
CA ALA A 67 2.74 -36.85 0.76
C ALA A 67 2.07 -37.49 1.98
N LYS A 68 2.62 -37.29 3.19
CA LYS A 68 2.05 -37.77 4.44
C LYS A 68 0.82 -36.98 4.90
N GLU A 69 0.79 -35.66 4.68
CA GLU A 69 -0.35 -34.80 5.02
C GLU A 69 -1.57 -35.07 4.12
N TYR A 70 -1.34 -35.32 2.83
CA TYR A 70 -2.42 -35.64 1.89
C TYR A 70 -2.87 -37.11 1.99
N ALA A 71 -1.95 -38.05 2.27
CA ALA A 71 -2.23 -39.49 2.28
C ALA A 71 -1.79 -40.20 3.59
N PRO A 72 -2.21 -39.75 4.80
CA PRO A 72 -1.74 -40.33 6.06
C PRO A 72 -2.18 -41.79 6.26
N TYR A 73 -3.25 -42.22 5.58
CA TYR A 73 -3.83 -43.56 5.67
C TYR A 73 -3.89 -44.32 4.33
N GLY A 74 -3.23 -43.82 3.28
CA GLY A 74 -3.25 -44.41 1.93
C GLY A 74 -3.89 -43.50 0.87
N PRO A 75 -4.07 -43.99 -0.37
CA PRO A 75 -4.61 -43.20 -1.48
C PRO A 75 -6.07 -42.80 -1.25
N GLY A 76 -6.45 -41.63 -1.74
CA GLY A 76 -7.80 -41.07 -1.63
C GLY A 76 -8.03 -39.99 -2.69
N GLY A 77 -9.19 -39.34 -2.69
CA GLY A 77 -9.51 -38.29 -3.65
C GLY A 77 -10.79 -37.54 -3.32
N SER A 78 -11.07 -36.49 -4.08
CA SER A 78 -12.29 -35.68 -3.94
C SER A 78 -12.77 -35.16 -5.28
N SER A 79 -14.06 -34.80 -5.37
CA SER A 79 -14.60 -34.13 -6.54
C SER A 79 -13.91 -32.78 -6.75
N HIS A 80 -13.54 -32.48 -7.99
CA HIS A 80 -12.90 -31.23 -8.37
C HIS A 80 -13.73 -30.50 -9.41
N THR A 81 -13.98 -29.20 -9.18
CA THR A 81 -14.53 -28.30 -10.21
C THR A 81 -13.39 -27.48 -10.79
N TYR A 82 -13.27 -27.51 -12.12
CA TYR A 82 -12.28 -26.75 -12.87
C TYR A 82 -12.74 -25.30 -13.10
N LEU A 83 -11.79 -24.42 -13.44
CA LEU A 83 -12.03 -22.99 -13.65
C LEU A 83 -12.96 -22.69 -14.84
N ASP A 84 -13.06 -23.60 -15.81
CA ASP A 84 -14.00 -23.51 -16.93
C ASP A 84 -15.42 -24.00 -16.58
N GLY A 85 -15.66 -24.37 -15.31
CA GLY A 85 -16.94 -24.87 -14.81
C GLY A 85 -17.15 -26.36 -15.02
N SER A 86 -16.22 -27.06 -15.68
CA SER A 86 -16.28 -28.52 -15.83
C SER A 86 -16.02 -29.25 -14.51
N SER A 87 -16.44 -30.52 -14.46
CA SER A 87 -16.31 -31.36 -13.26
C SER A 87 -15.23 -32.44 -13.45
N GLY A 88 -14.67 -32.94 -12.37
CA GLY A 88 -13.66 -33.96 -12.38
C GLY A 88 -13.38 -34.53 -11.00
N TRP A 89 -12.23 -35.19 -10.89
CA TRP A 89 -11.80 -35.87 -9.69
C TRP A 89 -10.31 -35.60 -9.42
N LEU A 90 -9.96 -35.25 -8.19
CA LEU A 90 -8.58 -35.06 -7.76
C LEU A 90 -8.18 -36.19 -6.83
N ASP A 91 -7.40 -37.13 -7.34
CA ASP A 91 -6.81 -38.23 -6.57
C ASP A 91 -5.47 -37.81 -5.95
N HIS A 92 -5.10 -38.43 -4.83
CA HIS A 92 -3.78 -38.36 -4.22
C HIS A 92 -3.28 -39.75 -3.85
N ASP A 93 -2.00 -40.02 -4.12
CA ASP A 93 -1.32 -41.25 -3.73
C ASP A 93 0.14 -41.03 -3.35
N SER A 94 0.90 -42.11 -3.14
CA SER A 94 2.34 -42.06 -2.85
C SER A 94 3.20 -41.36 -3.93
N LYS A 95 2.68 -41.15 -5.14
CA LYS A 95 3.39 -40.56 -6.28
C LYS A 95 3.06 -39.08 -6.47
N GLY A 96 1.86 -38.63 -6.12
CA GLY A 96 1.46 -37.23 -6.26
C GLY A 96 -0.06 -37.01 -6.28
N LEU A 97 -0.47 -35.86 -6.84
CA LEU A 97 -1.85 -35.50 -7.10
C LEU A 97 -2.22 -35.81 -8.56
N THR A 98 -3.28 -36.57 -8.80
CA THR A 98 -3.76 -36.90 -10.15
C THR A 98 -5.10 -36.21 -10.40
N PHE A 99 -5.12 -35.30 -11.37
CA PHE A 99 -6.31 -34.60 -11.83
C PHE A 99 -6.97 -35.38 -12.95
N GLU A 100 -8.22 -35.82 -12.74
CA GLU A 100 -9.07 -36.44 -13.73
C GLU A 100 -10.17 -35.46 -14.15
N HIS A 101 -10.37 -35.25 -15.44
CA HIS A 101 -11.40 -34.37 -15.99
C HIS A 101 -12.58 -35.18 -16.54
N TYR A 102 -13.82 -34.73 -16.33
CA TYR A 102 -15.05 -35.36 -16.84
C TYR A 102 -15.76 -34.47 -17.86
N PRO A 103 -16.36 -35.04 -18.92
CA PRO A 103 -16.64 -36.47 -19.11
C PRO A 103 -15.54 -37.28 -19.84
N ASP A 104 -14.42 -36.68 -20.22
CA ASP A 104 -13.40 -37.31 -21.08
C ASP A 104 -12.37 -38.20 -20.34
N HIS A 105 -12.45 -38.27 -19.01
CA HIS A 105 -11.63 -39.10 -18.12
C HIS A 105 -10.11 -38.91 -18.27
N ARG A 106 -9.66 -37.73 -18.74
CA ARG A 106 -8.22 -37.46 -18.90
C ARG A 106 -7.54 -37.26 -17.57
N LYS A 107 -6.39 -37.93 -17.36
CA LYS A 107 -5.63 -37.91 -16.10
C LYS A 107 -4.29 -37.20 -16.25
N THR A 108 -4.00 -36.26 -15.35
CA THR A 108 -2.71 -35.56 -15.26
C THR A 108 -2.11 -35.73 -13.87
N LEU A 109 -0.91 -36.33 -13.78
CA LEU A 109 -0.20 -36.55 -12.52
C LEU A 109 0.78 -35.39 -12.24
N LEU A 110 0.59 -34.76 -11.09
CA LEU A 110 1.49 -33.78 -10.48
C LEU A 110 2.26 -34.44 -9.33
N ARG A 111 3.54 -34.71 -9.54
CA ARG A 111 4.40 -35.38 -8.52
C ARG A 111 4.66 -34.47 -7.30
N TRP A 112 4.94 -35.08 -6.15
CA TRP A 112 5.11 -34.37 -4.88
C TRP A 112 6.23 -33.31 -4.86
N ASP A 113 7.30 -33.51 -5.62
CA ASP A 113 8.37 -32.52 -5.84
C ASP A 113 7.86 -31.28 -6.58
N ARG A 114 6.94 -31.46 -7.52
CA ARG A 114 6.32 -30.38 -8.28
C ARG A 114 5.19 -29.71 -7.49
N VAL A 115 4.40 -30.48 -6.72
CA VAL A 115 3.42 -29.94 -5.77
C VAL A 115 4.11 -29.04 -4.75
N GLU A 116 5.25 -29.48 -4.23
CA GLU A 116 6.07 -28.71 -3.29
C GLU A 116 6.46 -27.35 -3.88
N LYS A 117 7.01 -27.34 -5.10
CA LYS A 117 7.42 -26.11 -5.78
C LYS A 117 6.26 -25.12 -5.96
N TYR A 118 5.06 -25.59 -6.32
CA TYR A 118 3.90 -24.71 -6.49
C TYR A 118 3.41 -24.11 -5.17
N ILE A 119 3.40 -24.90 -4.08
CA ILE A 119 3.03 -24.39 -2.75
C ILE A 119 4.10 -23.41 -2.25
N ASP A 120 5.39 -23.69 -2.45
CA ASP A 120 6.49 -22.81 -2.08
C ASP A 120 6.37 -21.44 -2.76
N LEU A 121 6.16 -21.44 -4.07
CA LEU A 121 5.96 -20.22 -4.87
C LEU A 121 4.73 -19.42 -4.39
N MET A 122 3.62 -20.10 -4.07
CA MET A 122 2.44 -19.42 -3.55
C MET A 122 2.64 -18.88 -2.13
N ILE A 123 3.49 -19.51 -1.30
CA ILE A 123 3.81 -19.00 0.03
C ILE A 123 4.73 -17.78 -0.08
N GLN A 124 5.79 -17.85 -0.89
CA GLN A 124 6.74 -16.75 -1.12
C GLN A 124 6.08 -15.51 -1.75
N SER A 125 5.05 -15.73 -2.56
CA SER A 125 4.31 -14.65 -3.22
C SER A 125 3.06 -14.20 -2.46
N ASP A 126 2.87 -14.63 -1.21
CA ASP A 126 1.72 -14.26 -0.40
C ASP A 126 0.38 -14.57 -1.10
N ARG A 127 0.27 -15.77 -1.69
CA ARG A 127 -0.89 -16.22 -2.46
C ARG A 127 -1.48 -17.55 -1.98
N TYR A 128 -0.83 -18.25 -1.05
CA TYR A 128 -1.28 -19.56 -0.56
C TYR A 128 -2.41 -19.46 0.48
N LEU A 129 -2.24 -18.58 1.48
CA LEU A 129 -3.24 -18.29 2.50
C LEU A 129 -3.98 -17.00 2.15
N SER A 130 -5.31 -17.01 2.31
CA SER A 130 -6.14 -15.80 2.21
C SER A 130 -5.91 -14.86 3.39
N ASP A 131 -6.26 -13.58 3.24
CA ASP A 131 -6.16 -12.60 4.33
C ASP A 131 -6.97 -12.99 5.56
N LYS A 132 -8.11 -13.68 5.36
CA LYS A 132 -8.92 -14.25 6.44
C LYS A 132 -8.19 -15.38 7.17
N GLU A 133 -7.52 -16.26 6.44
CA GLU A 133 -6.74 -17.38 7.01
C GLU A 133 -5.46 -16.88 7.68
N ARG A 134 -4.80 -15.84 7.16
CA ARG A 134 -3.66 -15.19 7.83
C ARG A 134 -4.05 -14.49 9.11
N ARG A 135 -5.17 -13.76 9.10
CA ARG A 135 -5.74 -13.16 10.33
C ARG A 135 -6.18 -14.22 11.36
N ALA A 136 -6.46 -15.45 10.91
CA ALA A 136 -6.74 -16.57 11.80
C ALA A 136 -5.46 -17.20 12.40
N ILE A 137 -4.28 -17.00 11.79
CA ILE A 137 -2.96 -17.42 12.30
C ILE A 137 -2.51 -16.50 13.45
N ASP A 138 -2.88 -15.22 13.41
CA ASP A 138 -2.54 -14.23 14.46
C ASP A 138 -3.30 -14.40 15.79
N PHE A 139 -4.17 -15.41 15.92
CA PHE A 139 -5.03 -15.59 17.10
C PHE A 139 -4.98 -17.04 17.63
N PRO A 140 -4.05 -17.36 18.55
CA PRO A 140 -4.06 -18.63 19.28
C PRO A 140 -5.19 -18.65 20.34
N LEU A 141 -5.97 -19.74 20.37
CA LEU A 141 -6.88 -20.06 21.47
C LEU A 141 -6.14 -20.84 22.56
N GLU A 142 -6.32 -20.42 23.82
CA GLU A 142 -7.07 -21.21 24.83
C GLU A 142 -7.14 -20.44 26.17
N LEU A 143 -8.32 -19.90 26.50
CA LEU A 143 -8.61 -19.52 27.89
C LEU A 143 -8.90 -20.81 28.67
N ASN A 144 -7.88 -21.31 29.36
CA ASN A 144 -7.99 -22.54 30.15
C ASN A 144 -8.86 -22.33 31.41
N ALA A 145 -9.20 -23.42 32.10
CA ALA A 145 -10.11 -23.39 33.25
C ALA A 145 -9.61 -22.55 34.44
N ALA A 146 -8.30 -22.41 34.64
CA ALA A 146 -7.73 -21.59 35.72
C ALA A 146 -7.84 -20.10 35.38
N SER A 147 -7.44 -19.72 34.16
CA SER A 147 -7.53 -18.34 33.65
C SER A 147 -8.97 -17.86 33.53
N ALA A 148 -9.92 -18.74 33.22
CA ALA A 148 -11.35 -18.42 33.19
C ALA A 148 -11.92 -18.08 34.58
N ALA A 149 -11.44 -18.73 35.64
CA ALA A 149 -11.83 -18.40 37.01
C ALA A 149 -11.30 -17.02 37.45
N GLU A 150 -10.06 -16.69 37.09
CA GLU A 150 -9.47 -15.36 37.34
C GLU A 150 -10.18 -14.25 36.58
N TYR A 151 -10.44 -14.45 35.28
CA TYR A 151 -11.23 -13.52 34.47
C TYR A 151 -12.63 -13.28 35.08
N THR A 152 -13.31 -14.36 35.49
CA THR A 152 -14.65 -14.27 36.09
C THR A 152 -14.62 -13.50 37.42
N ALA A 153 -13.58 -13.72 38.24
CA ALA A 153 -13.40 -12.99 39.49
C ALA A 153 -13.10 -11.50 39.26
N LEU A 154 -12.25 -11.18 38.29
CA LEU A 154 -11.91 -9.80 37.92
C LEU A 154 -13.12 -9.07 37.35
N LYS A 155 -13.89 -9.73 36.48
CA LYS A 155 -15.13 -9.19 35.92
C LYS A 155 -16.22 -9.01 36.99
N ALA A 156 -16.26 -9.87 38.01
CA ALA A 156 -17.17 -9.70 39.15
C ALA A 156 -16.78 -8.51 40.04
N GLN A 157 -15.50 -8.15 40.12
CA GLN A 157 -15.02 -6.95 40.82
C GLN A 157 -15.27 -5.67 40.03
N HIS A 158 -15.27 -5.76 38.69
CA HIS A 158 -15.47 -4.63 37.77
C HIS A 158 -16.60 -4.90 36.76
N PRO A 159 -17.87 -5.02 37.21
CA PRO A 159 -18.97 -5.49 36.37
C PRO A 159 -19.27 -4.58 35.17
N ASP A 160 -19.10 -3.26 35.32
CA ASP A 160 -19.40 -2.26 34.29
C ASP A 160 -18.17 -1.81 33.47
N THR A 161 -17.02 -2.45 33.67
CA THR A 161 -15.74 -2.10 33.04
C THR A 161 -15.41 -3.09 31.92
N LEU A 162 -14.87 -2.62 30.80
CA LEU A 162 -14.33 -3.50 29.74
C LEU A 162 -13.05 -4.16 30.25
N VAL A 163 -13.11 -5.46 30.51
CA VAL A 163 -11.96 -6.22 31.05
C VAL A 163 -11.24 -6.93 29.91
N GLY A 164 -10.05 -6.43 29.58
CA GLY A 164 -9.12 -7.09 28.66
C GLY A 164 -8.15 -7.95 29.47
N PHE A 165 -8.13 -9.24 29.19
CA PHE A 165 -7.39 -10.23 29.97
C PHE A 165 -6.38 -10.92 29.07
N GLU A 166 -5.10 -10.87 29.42
CA GLU A 166 -4.04 -11.38 28.57
C GLU A 166 -4.07 -12.92 28.48
N ALA A 167 -4.40 -13.45 27.31
CA ALA A 167 -4.44 -14.88 27.04
C ALA A 167 -4.03 -15.15 25.59
N GLY A 168 -3.24 -16.21 25.36
CA GLY A 168 -2.79 -16.56 24.00
C GLY A 168 -1.97 -15.46 23.33
N GLY A 169 -1.23 -14.66 24.11
CA GLY A 169 -0.40 -13.54 23.62
C GLY A 169 -1.19 -12.30 23.19
N ASN A 170 -2.46 -12.16 23.63
CA ASN A 170 -3.35 -11.06 23.30
C ASN A 170 -4.12 -10.58 24.53
N PHE A 171 -4.45 -9.29 24.63
CA PHE A 171 -5.50 -8.82 25.53
C PHE A 171 -6.85 -9.23 24.95
N MET A 172 -7.47 -10.21 25.58
CA MET A 172 -8.71 -10.83 25.14
C MET A 172 -9.90 -10.32 25.92
N PHE A 173 -10.99 -10.07 25.22
CA PHE A 173 -12.28 -9.69 25.78
C PHE A 173 -13.29 -10.79 25.45
N TYR A 174 -14.21 -11.07 26.38
CA TYR A 174 -15.16 -12.18 26.26
C TYR A 174 -16.60 -11.70 26.47
N GLY A 175 -17.54 -12.26 25.71
CA GLY A 175 -18.97 -11.99 25.83
C GLY A 175 -19.34 -10.55 25.43
N GLU A 176 -20.09 -9.86 26.28
CA GLU A 176 -20.58 -8.51 26.02
C GLU A 176 -19.45 -7.48 25.87
N ASP A 177 -18.36 -7.66 26.63
CA ASP A 177 -17.16 -6.80 26.51
C ASP A 177 -16.54 -6.97 25.13
N ALA A 178 -16.49 -8.20 24.62
CA ALA A 178 -15.97 -8.47 23.29
C ALA A 178 -16.80 -7.78 22.20
N ALA A 179 -18.13 -7.85 22.30
CA ALA A 179 -19.02 -7.20 21.34
C ALA A 179 -18.86 -5.67 21.34
N LYS A 180 -18.72 -5.06 22.54
CA LYS A 180 -18.48 -3.61 22.67
C LYS A 180 -17.12 -3.21 22.13
N VAL A 181 -16.07 -3.94 22.49
CA VAL A 181 -14.70 -3.67 22.02
C VAL A 181 -14.59 -3.83 20.52
N ALA A 182 -15.19 -4.86 19.94
CA ALA A 182 -15.21 -5.09 18.50
C ALA A 182 -15.86 -3.94 17.74
N LYS A 183 -16.97 -3.41 18.26
CA LYS A 183 -17.65 -2.25 17.67
C LYS A 183 -16.81 -0.98 17.76
N VAL A 184 -16.17 -0.71 18.90
CA VAL A 184 -15.38 0.52 19.10
C VAL A 184 -14.06 0.48 18.33
N LEU A 185 -13.37 -0.66 18.33
CA LEU A 185 -12.07 -0.82 17.67
C LEU A 185 -12.18 -1.24 16.20
N ASN A 186 -13.41 -1.44 15.70
CA ASN A 186 -13.69 -2.04 14.41
C ASN A 186 -12.93 -3.36 14.20
N SER A 187 -12.86 -4.19 15.25
CA SER A 187 -12.15 -5.47 15.23
C SER A 187 -13.12 -6.63 14.98
N ALA A 188 -12.59 -7.74 14.47
CA ALA A 188 -13.39 -8.93 14.21
C ALA A 188 -13.91 -9.55 15.52
N LEU A 189 -15.17 -9.98 15.50
CA LEU A 189 -15.85 -10.65 16.61
C LEU A 189 -16.07 -12.11 16.24
N PHE A 190 -15.52 -13.03 17.04
CA PHE A 190 -15.58 -14.47 16.77
C PHE A 190 -16.36 -15.19 17.86
N THR A 191 -17.18 -16.16 17.52
CA THR A 191 -17.75 -17.09 18.51
C THR A 191 -16.78 -18.26 18.71
N ARG A 192 -16.38 -18.54 19.95
CA ARG A 192 -15.41 -19.60 20.28
C ARG A 192 -15.87 -20.40 21.50
N GLU A 193 -15.62 -21.70 21.48
CA GLU A 193 -15.75 -22.56 22.65
C GLU A 193 -14.53 -22.37 23.56
N THR A 194 -14.76 -21.96 24.80
CA THR A 194 -13.73 -21.67 25.81
C THR A 194 -14.10 -22.31 27.15
N ALA A 195 -13.26 -22.19 28.18
CA ALA A 195 -13.62 -22.61 29.52
C ALA A 195 -14.78 -21.77 30.15
N LEU A 196 -15.17 -20.65 29.53
CA LEU A 196 -16.38 -19.87 29.87
C LEU A 196 -17.64 -20.38 29.12
N GLY A 197 -17.51 -21.41 28.29
CA GLY A 197 -18.52 -21.87 27.33
C GLY A 197 -18.32 -21.29 25.93
N GLU A 198 -19.34 -21.43 25.08
CA GLU A 198 -19.38 -20.81 23.76
C GLU A 198 -19.68 -19.32 23.89
N VAL A 199 -18.66 -18.48 23.69
CA VAL A 199 -18.73 -17.02 23.91
C VAL A 199 -18.10 -16.26 22.76
N GLN A 200 -18.56 -15.03 22.54
CA GLN A 200 -17.93 -14.12 21.61
C GLN A 200 -16.59 -13.61 22.16
N VAL A 201 -15.59 -13.52 21.31
CA VAL A 201 -14.24 -13.08 21.65
C VAL A 201 -13.70 -12.09 20.62
N THR A 202 -12.95 -11.12 21.11
CA THR A 202 -12.13 -10.21 20.32
C THR A 202 -10.92 -9.82 21.18
N GLY A 203 -9.90 -9.25 20.57
CA GLY A 203 -8.71 -8.85 21.30
C GLY A 203 -7.71 -8.11 20.44
N PHE A 204 -6.61 -7.71 21.06
CA PHE A 204 -5.47 -7.10 20.38
C PHE A 204 -4.16 -7.46 21.09
N PRO A 205 -3.01 -7.42 20.37
CA PRO A 205 -1.71 -7.71 20.97
C PRO A 205 -1.39 -6.78 22.15
N PRO A 206 -0.69 -7.27 23.19
CA PRO A 206 -0.28 -6.44 24.33
C PRO A 206 0.51 -5.22 23.90
N SER A 207 1.33 -5.30 22.85
CA SER A 207 2.07 -4.13 22.31
C SER A 207 1.19 -2.94 21.92
N LEU A 208 -0.11 -3.16 21.63
CA LEU A 208 -1.05 -2.10 21.26
C LEU A 208 -1.86 -1.55 22.44
N TRP A 209 -1.60 -2.01 23.67
CA TRP A 209 -2.45 -1.72 24.83
C TRP A 209 -2.66 -0.22 25.05
N ALA A 210 -1.62 0.61 24.97
CA ALA A 210 -1.71 2.05 25.26
C ALA A 210 -2.62 2.78 24.28
N ARG A 211 -2.51 2.45 22.99
CA ARG A 211 -3.34 3.05 21.94
C ARG A 211 -4.78 2.54 22.02
N LYS A 212 -4.96 1.21 22.11
CA LYS A 212 -6.29 0.59 22.11
C LYS A 212 -7.08 0.88 23.38
N SER A 213 -6.44 0.99 24.54
CA SER A 213 -7.11 1.44 25.76
C SER A 213 -7.56 2.91 25.65
N LYS A 214 -6.78 3.78 24.98
CA LYS A 214 -7.17 5.18 24.75
C LYS A 214 -8.35 5.29 23.79
N GLU A 215 -8.36 4.50 22.71
CA GLU A 215 -9.51 4.41 21.78
C GLU A 215 -10.78 3.97 22.54
N LEU A 216 -10.70 2.90 23.35
CA LEU A 216 -11.83 2.41 24.16
C LEU A 216 -12.30 3.45 25.20
N TRP A 217 -11.38 4.15 25.84
CA TRP A 217 -11.66 5.18 26.85
C TRP A 217 -12.31 6.42 26.24
N SER A 218 -11.87 6.84 25.05
CA SER A 218 -12.47 7.95 24.31
C SER A 218 -13.93 7.70 23.89
N ALA A 219 -14.31 6.43 23.75
CA ALA A 219 -15.68 6.01 23.50
C ALA A 219 -16.54 5.93 24.78
N GLY A 220 -16.05 6.45 25.91
CA GLY A 220 -16.82 6.55 27.17
C GLY A 220 -16.84 5.28 28.02
N ASN A 221 -15.89 4.35 27.80
CA ASN A 221 -15.83 3.10 28.54
C ASN A 221 -14.82 3.19 29.70
N ASP A 222 -15.17 2.57 30.83
CA ASP A 222 -14.17 2.17 31.82
C ASP A 222 -13.37 1.00 31.22
N VAL A 223 -12.03 1.04 31.29
CA VAL A 223 -11.16 0.01 30.69
C VAL A 223 -10.20 -0.53 31.72
N TYR A 224 -10.17 -1.85 31.90
CA TYR A 224 -9.24 -2.55 32.77
C TYR A 224 -8.48 -3.60 31.97
N LEU A 225 -7.15 -3.49 31.90
CA LEU A 225 -6.28 -4.45 31.24
C LEU A 225 -5.45 -5.20 32.27
N ALA A 226 -5.57 -6.53 32.27
CA ALA A 226 -4.85 -7.45 33.14
C ALA A 226 -3.82 -8.25 32.35
N GLY A 227 -2.55 -7.88 32.46
CA GLY A 227 -1.43 -8.49 31.74
C GLY A 227 -0.89 -9.72 32.46
N LEU A 228 -0.22 -10.60 31.75
CA LEU A 228 0.30 -11.87 32.27
C LEU A 228 1.76 -11.74 32.71
N ASN A 229 2.09 -12.24 33.91
CA ASN A 229 3.45 -12.34 34.42
C ASN A 229 4.13 -13.65 33.98
N GLU A 230 5.46 -13.68 34.04
CA GLU A 230 6.28 -14.88 33.75
C GLU A 230 5.94 -16.09 34.65
N ASP A 231 5.40 -15.86 35.85
CA ASP A 231 4.98 -16.90 36.79
C ASP A 231 3.57 -17.44 36.54
N GLY A 232 2.88 -16.92 35.52
CA GLY A 232 1.53 -17.31 35.13
C GLY A 232 0.39 -16.58 35.86
N THR A 233 0.70 -15.59 36.73
CA THR A 233 -0.29 -14.75 37.40
C THR A 233 -0.60 -13.48 36.61
N HIS A 234 -1.80 -12.89 36.77
CA HIS A 234 -2.15 -11.64 36.11
C HIS A 234 -1.90 -10.41 36.99
N HIS A 235 -1.35 -9.33 36.41
CA HIS A 235 -1.19 -8.03 37.05
C HIS A 235 -2.01 -6.95 36.32
N GLN A 236 -2.36 -5.87 37.03
CA GLN A 236 -3.04 -4.73 36.42
C GLN A 236 -2.06 -3.95 35.53
N THR A 237 -2.20 -4.06 34.21
CA THR A 237 -1.43 -3.26 33.24
C THR A 237 -1.97 -1.84 33.16
N LYS A 238 -3.30 -1.68 33.10
CA LYS A 238 -3.94 -0.36 33.06
C LYS A 238 -5.36 -0.39 33.60
N HIS A 239 -5.77 0.69 34.24
CA HIS A 239 -7.17 0.94 34.60
C HIS A 239 -7.47 2.41 34.27
N LEU A 240 -8.50 2.63 33.45
CA LEU A 240 -8.98 3.94 33.03
C LEU A 240 -10.44 4.08 33.43
N HIS A 241 -10.75 5.12 34.20
CA HIS A 241 -12.12 5.46 34.55
C HIS A 241 -12.67 6.48 33.56
N LYS A 242 -13.85 6.24 33.00
CA LYS A 242 -14.49 7.11 32.00
C LYS A 242 -14.67 8.55 32.49
N GLU A 243 -14.84 8.75 33.79
CA GLU A 243 -14.96 10.06 34.42
C GLU A 243 -13.67 10.90 34.36
N ASP A 244 -12.51 10.24 34.25
CA ASP A 244 -11.20 10.90 34.12
C ASP A 244 -10.91 11.35 32.68
N TYR A 245 -11.68 10.88 31.70
CA TYR A 245 -11.46 11.23 30.28
C TYR A 245 -11.71 12.72 30.04
N LEU A 246 -12.63 13.31 30.78
CA LEU A 246 -12.86 14.76 30.78
C LEU A 246 -13.55 15.11 32.11
N PRO A 247 -12.79 15.50 33.15
CA PRO A 247 -13.33 15.61 34.50
C PRO A 247 -14.40 16.70 34.62
N ILE A 248 -15.59 16.30 35.10
CA ILE A 248 -16.71 17.23 35.36
C ILE A 248 -16.27 18.27 36.39
N GLY A 249 -16.57 19.53 36.12
CA GLY A 249 -16.16 20.68 36.92
C GLY A 249 -14.88 21.36 36.45
N SER A 250 -14.15 20.78 35.50
CA SER A 250 -13.00 21.43 34.84
C SER A 250 -13.43 22.69 34.11
N ILE A 251 -12.58 23.72 34.11
CA ILE A 251 -12.83 24.99 33.41
C ILE A 251 -12.04 24.96 32.11
N ILE A 252 -12.68 25.42 31.03
CA ILE A 252 -12.07 25.62 29.71
C ILE A 252 -12.41 27.02 29.20
N ASN A 253 -11.52 27.64 28.45
CA ASN A 253 -11.72 28.92 27.79
C ASN A 253 -12.09 28.67 26.32
N MET A 254 -13.26 29.16 25.94
CA MET A 254 -13.80 29.01 24.61
C MET A 254 -14.48 30.32 24.23
N ASP A 255 -14.17 30.85 23.03
CA ASP A 255 -14.68 32.15 22.56
C ASP A 255 -14.42 33.32 23.54
N GLY A 256 -13.29 33.29 24.26
CA GLY A 256 -12.89 34.30 25.24
C GLY A 256 -13.71 34.31 26.53
N ARG A 257 -14.51 33.26 26.79
CA ARG A 257 -15.29 33.08 28.02
C ARG A 257 -14.92 31.78 28.71
N LYS A 258 -14.98 31.79 30.03
CA LYS A 258 -14.75 30.61 30.87
C LYS A 258 -16.03 29.78 30.97
N PHE A 259 -15.93 28.54 30.53
CA PHE A 259 -16.97 27.55 30.64
C PHE A 259 -16.54 26.44 31.59
N ARG A 260 -17.44 26.05 32.48
CA ARG A 260 -17.25 24.88 33.32
C ARG A 260 -17.89 23.67 32.67
N ILE A 261 -17.15 22.57 32.56
CA ILE A 261 -17.68 21.28 32.11
C ILE A 261 -18.72 20.81 33.13
N ASP A 262 -19.97 20.76 32.70
CA ASP A 262 -21.13 20.43 33.53
C ASP A 262 -21.53 18.95 33.39
N GLY A 263 -21.36 18.37 32.20
CA GLY A 263 -21.59 16.95 31.97
C GLY A 263 -21.08 16.48 30.60
N VAL A 264 -20.81 15.19 30.46
CA VAL A 264 -20.32 14.58 29.21
C VAL A 264 -21.28 13.48 28.76
N ASP A 265 -21.78 13.60 27.53
CA ASP A 265 -22.63 12.61 26.85
C ASP A 265 -21.79 11.91 25.76
N PHE A 266 -21.16 10.79 26.15
CA PHE A 266 -20.29 10.00 25.28
C PHE A 266 -21.06 9.33 24.13
N ASP A 267 -22.33 8.97 24.32
CA ASP A 267 -23.16 8.35 23.30
C ASP A 267 -23.45 9.30 22.12
N LYS A 268 -23.55 10.61 22.41
CA LYS A 268 -23.74 11.66 21.40
C LYS A 268 -22.46 12.39 21.03
N GLY A 269 -21.34 12.06 21.67
CA GLY A 269 -20.06 12.76 21.52
C GLY A 269 -20.15 14.25 21.86
N LYS A 270 -20.93 14.62 22.89
CA LYS A 270 -21.18 16.03 23.28
C LYS A 270 -20.84 16.30 24.74
N VAL A 271 -20.47 17.54 25.05
CA VAL A 271 -20.18 18.03 26.39
C VAL A 271 -21.07 19.23 26.68
N SER A 272 -21.77 19.17 27.82
CA SER A 272 -22.50 20.30 28.40
C SER A 272 -21.52 21.22 29.11
N LEU A 273 -21.55 22.48 28.73
CA LEU A 273 -20.68 23.55 29.23
C LEU A 273 -21.55 24.63 29.85
N GLN A 274 -21.24 25.03 31.09
CA GLN A 274 -21.91 26.11 31.78
C GLN A 274 -21.09 27.40 31.70
N ASP A 275 -21.68 28.48 31.20
CA ASP A 275 -21.04 29.80 31.19
C ASP A 275 -20.87 30.31 32.62
N MET A 276 -19.62 30.50 33.06
CA MET A 276 -19.34 30.89 34.44
C MET A 276 -19.72 32.34 34.74
N ALA A 277 -19.55 33.26 33.78
CA ALA A 277 -19.86 34.67 33.98
C ALA A 277 -21.36 34.89 34.18
N LEU A 278 -22.20 34.12 33.47
CA LEU A 278 -23.65 34.17 33.62
C LEU A 278 -24.15 33.39 34.85
N ALA A 279 -23.48 32.29 35.20
CA ALA A 279 -23.77 31.55 36.43
C ALA A 279 -23.55 32.41 37.70
N ASP A 280 -22.49 33.22 37.73
CA ASP A 280 -22.17 34.14 38.84
C ASP A 280 -23.23 35.26 39.00
N LEU A 281 -23.93 35.61 37.93
CA LEU A 281 -25.09 36.52 37.93
C LEU A 281 -26.42 35.83 38.30
N ARG A 282 -26.37 34.57 38.78
CA ARG A 282 -27.52 33.70 39.11
C ARG A 282 -28.43 33.37 37.91
N MET A 283 -27.90 33.39 36.70
CA MET A 283 -28.60 33.03 35.47
C MET A 283 -27.80 31.97 34.70
N PRO A 284 -27.79 30.69 35.13
CA PRO A 284 -26.97 29.67 34.49
C PRO A 284 -27.47 29.37 33.06
N VAL A 285 -26.59 29.57 32.08
CA VAL A 285 -26.82 29.21 30.67
C VAL A 285 -25.87 28.08 30.30
N PHE A 286 -26.44 27.05 29.66
CA PHE A 286 -25.71 25.86 29.23
C PHE A 286 -25.60 25.84 27.71
N ARG A 287 -24.45 25.41 27.22
CA ARG A 287 -24.11 25.23 25.81
C ARG A 287 -23.63 23.79 25.61
N GLN A 288 -23.87 23.22 24.44
CA GLN A 288 -23.35 21.90 24.09
C GLN A 288 -22.30 22.03 23.00
N GLU A 289 -21.16 21.35 23.20
CA GLU A 289 -20.06 21.29 22.24
C GLU A 289 -19.63 19.85 21.95
N PRO A 290 -18.97 19.57 20.81
CA PRO A 290 -18.42 18.25 20.55
C PRO A 290 -17.34 17.86 21.58
N LEU A 291 -17.37 16.61 22.04
CA LEU A 291 -16.42 16.07 23.01
C LEU A 291 -14.96 16.16 22.55
N ALA A 292 -14.71 15.93 21.25
CA ALA A 292 -13.36 16.04 20.68
C ALA A 292 -12.80 17.46 20.79
N VAL A 293 -13.61 18.47 20.46
CA VAL A 293 -13.24 19.90 20.53
C VAL A 293 -12.98 20.31 21.98
N VAL A 294 -13.86 19.91 22.90
CA VAL A 294 -13.69 20.24 24.31
C VAL A 294 -12.49 19.54 24.93
N ARG A 295 -12.22 18.29 24.55
CA ARG A 295 -11.04 17.55 25.01
C ARG A 295 -9.75 18.21 24.51
N GLU A 296 -9.72 18.64 23.26
CA GLU A 296 -8.59 19.38 22.69
C GLU A 296 -8.36 20.70 23.43
N LEU A 297 -9.42 21.48 23.70
CA LEU A 297 -9.34 22.71 24.50
C LEU A 297 -8.87 22.44 25.94
N TYR A 298 -9.34 21.35 26.56
CA TYR A 298 -8.94 20.94 27.89
C TYR A 298 -7.45 20.50 27.95
N GLU A 299 -6.97 19.80 26.92
CA GLU A 299 -5.56 19.42 26.78
C GLU A 299 -4.68 20.65 26.49
N GLN A 300 -5.13 21.57 25.62
CA GLN A 300 -4.47 22.85 25.37
C GLN A 300 -4.38 23.70 26.63
N GLU A 301 -5.42 23.77 27.46
CA GLU A 301 -5.35 24.53 28.72
C GLU A 301 -4.45 23.90 29.78
N GLN A 302 -4.28 22.57 29.77
CA GLN A 302 -3.27 21.91 30.59
C GLN A 302 -1.84 22.20 30.09
N GLU A 303 -1.66 22.42 28.78
CA GLU A 303 -0.39 22.85 28.18
C GLU A 303 -0.12 24.36 28.36
N VAL A 304 -1.15 25.20 28.55
CA VAL A 304 -1.04 26.66 28.72
C VAL A 304 -0.59 27.09 30.14
N MET A 305 -0.34 26.15 31.05
CA MET A 305 0.29 26.44 32.35
C MET A 305 1.84 26.43 32.35
N GLU A 306 2.50 26.40 31.19
CA GLU A 306 3.92 26.78 31.01
C GLU A 306 4.11 27.58 29.67
N HIS A 307 4.59 28.84 29.76
CA HIS A 307 4.55 30.00 28.81
C HIS A 307 5.63 30.04 27.65
N PRO A 308 5.77 31.12 26.79
CA PRO A 308 4.86 31.95 25.95
C PRO A 308 5.40 32.41 24.52
N LEU A 309 4.62 33.23 23.77
CA LEU A 309 4.87 33.89 22.44
C LEU A 309 5.66 35.25 22.50
N PRO A 310 6.18 35.81 21.35
CA PRO A 310 7.22 36.86 21.30
C PRO A 310 6.76 38.32 21.50
N ASP A 311 7.69 39.13 22.01
CA ASP A 311 7.56 40.52 22.51
C ASP A 311 8.08 41.55 21.47
N TYR A 312 7.37 42.66 21.24
CA TYR A 312 7.82 43.82 20.43
C TYR A 312 7.61 45.12 21.21
N LYS A 313 8.51 46.11 21.07
CA LYS A 313 8.55 47.30 21.94
C LYS A 313 8.92 48.59 21.22
N VAL A 314 8.61 49.72 21.87
CA VAL A 314 9.02 51.06 21.41
C VAL A 314 10.54 51.11 21.24
N GLY A 315 10.99 51.40 20.02
CA GLY A 315 12.39 51.39 19.61
C GLY A 315 12.75 50.27 18.63
N ASP A 316 11.86 49.32 18.34
CA ASP A 316 12.11 48.30 17.32
C ASP A 316 11.93 48.87 15.91
N ASN A 317 12.78 48.46 14.96
CA ASN A 317 12.61 48.81 13.54
C ASN A 317 11.63 47.81 12.92
N VAL A 318 10.63 48.30 12.21
CA VAL A 318 9.54 47.49 11.67
C VAL A 318 9.19 47.93 10.25
N ILE A 319 8.88 46.94 9.42
CA ILE A 319 8.32 47.10 8.08
C ILE A 319 6.93 46.48 8.15
N VAL A 320 5.90 47.30 7.94
CA VAL A 320 4.50 46.86 8.03
C VAL A 320 3.85 47.02 6.67
N ASP A 321 3.49 45.90 6.05
CA ASP A 321 2.80 45.87 4.76
C ASP A 321 1.29 45.94 4.97
N LEU A 322 0.70 47.09 4.68
CA LEU A 322 -0.74 47.27 4.63
C LEU A 322 -1.22 47.14 3.17
N PRO A 323 -2.50 46.78 2.93
CA PRO A 323 -3.03 46.56 1.57
C PRO A 323 -2.86 47.71 0.58
N THR A 324 -2.59 48.92 1.07
CA THR A 324 -2.49 50.14 0.26
C THR A 324 -1.10 50.77 0.25
N ARG A 325 -0.18 50.34 1.14
CA ARG A 325 1.19 50.89 1.27
C ARG A 325 2.01 50.12 2.30
N THR A 326 3.33 50.14 2.12
CA THR A 326 4.31 49.66 3.09
C THR A 326 4.79 50.81 3.96
N ILE A 327 4.87 50.59 5.28
CA ILE A 327 5.37 51.57 6.24
C ILE A 327 6.64 51.00 6.88
N GLU A 328 7.79 51.62 6.61
CA GLU A 328 9.07 51.27 7.20
C GLU A 328 9.54 52.37 8.15
N GLY A 329 9.89 51.99 9.37
CA GLY A 329 10.39 52.94 10.35
C GLY A 329 10.58 52.34 11.74
N LYS A 330 10.85 53.19 12.71
CA LYS A 330 11.11 52.77 14.09
C LYS A 330 9.87 53.00 14.96
N ILE A 331 9.44 52.01 15.74
CA ILE A 331 8.28 52.16 16.62
C ILE A 331 8.57 53.27 17.64
N GLY A 332 7.88 54.41 17.50
CA GLY A 332 8.00 55.54 18.41
C GLY A 332 7.04 55.46 19.60
N TYR A 333 5.94 54.70 19.47
CA TYR A 333 4.94 54.51 20.51
C TYR A 333 4.07 53.27 20.25
N VAL A 334 3.75 52.50 21.30
CA VAL A 334 2.78 51.40 21.28
C VAL A 334 1.69 51.72 22.31
N GLY A 335 0.49 52.05 21.82
CA GLY A 335 -0.70 52.27 22.62
C GLY A 335 -1.52 51.00 22.79
N GLU A 336 -2.67 51.10 23.48
CA GLU A 336 -3.59 49.95 23.64
C GLU A 336 -4.32 49.61 22.33
N THR A 337 -4.50 50.57 21.43
CA THR A 337 -5.28 50.41 20.19
C THR A 337 -4.54 50.82 18.92
N ASP A 338 -3.38 51.49 19.03
CA ASP A 338 -2.60 52.02 17.91
C ASP A 338 -1.08 51.92 18.14
N VAL A 339 -0.32 51.80 17.05
CA VAL A 339 1.14 51.79 17.02
C VAL A 339 1.59 52.91 16.10
N ARG A 340 2.55 53.71 16.58
CA ARG A 340 3.11 54.84 15.83
C ARG A 340 4.54 54.53 15.41
N ILE A 341 4.79 54.66 14.12
CA ILE A 341 6.06 54.34 13.47
C ILE A 341 6.67 55.65 12.97
N ASP A 342 7.89 55.96 13.42
CA ASP A 342 8.70 57.09 12.93
C ASP A 342 9.38 56.67 11.63
N THR A 343 8.96 57.27 10.51
CA THR A 343 9.40 56.91 9.15
C THR A 343 10.54 57.81 8.65
N SER A 344 11.16 58.60 9.52
CA SER A 344 12.19 59.56 9.11
C SER A 344 13.53 58.88 8.80
N ALA A 345 14.06 59.08 7.59
CA ALA A 345 15.34 58.48 7.14
C ALA A 345 16.60 59.09 7.80
N HIS A 346 16.51 60.20 8.55
CA HIS A 346 17.66 60.94 9.10
C HIS A 346 17.49 61.55 10.52
N GLY A 347 16.55 61.05 11.34
CA GLY A 347 16.46 61.46 12.75
C GLY A 347 16.03 62.92 12.98
N GLN A 348 15.02 63.39 12.24
CA GLN A 348 14.30 64.64 12.56
C GLN A 348 12.80 64.36 12.77
N SER A 349 12.33 64.82 13.93
CA SER A 349 11.19 64.33 14.74
C SER A 349 9.75 64.64 14.25
N TRP A 350 9.49 64.79 12.95
CA TRP A 350 8.18 65.30 12.49
C TRP A 350 7.41 64.43 11.47
N ASP A 351 7.99 63.37 10.89
CA ASP A 351 7.28 62.42 10.01
C ASP A 351 6.97 61.11 10.77
N ASN A 352 5.71 60.89 11.12
CA ASN A 352 5.27 59.68 11.81
C ASN A 352 3.97 59.15 11.22
N GLU A 353 3.86 57.84 11.04
CA GLU A 353 2.62 57.16 10.67
C GLU A 353 2.00 56.47 11.89
N VAL A 354 0.68 56.61 12.08
CA VAL A 354 -0.07 55.97 13.17
C VAL A 354 -1.02 54.97 12.56
N ILE A 355 -0.93 53.70 12.98
CA ILE A 355 -1.79 52.63 12.49
C ILE A 355 -2.41 51.88 13.66
N ASN A 356 -3.56 51.21 13.46
CA ASN A 356 -4.20 50.44 14.53
C ASN A 356 -3.34 49.23 14.93
N LYS A 357 -3.27 48.91 16.23
CA LYS A 357 -2.41 47.84 16.77
C LYS A 357 -2.75 46.46 16.21
N GLN A 358 -4.03 46.15 16.02
CA GLN A 358 -4.43 44.91 15.35
C GLN A 358 -3.97 44.90 13.89
N GLN A 359 -4.12 46.02 13.15
CA GLN A 359 -3.62 46.11 11.77
C GLN A 359 -2.08 46.06 11.68
N PHE A 360 -1.38 46.55 12.69
CA PHE A 360 0.07 46.43 12.82
C PHE A 360 0.51 44.98 13.02
N GLU A 361 -0.16 44.26 13.93
CA GLU A 361 0.12 42.84 14.21
C GLU A 361 -0.34 41.90 13.07
N GLU A 362 -1.41 42.26 12.37
CA GLU A 362 -1.95 41.53 11.20
C GLU A 362 -1.10 41.76 9.95
N GLY A 363 -0.66 43.00 9.70
CA GLY A 363 0.26 43.37 8.61
C GLY A 363 1.67 42.78 8.75
N LEU A 364 2.01 42.26 9.94
CA LEU A 364 3.22 41.48 10.19
C LEU A 364 3.06 39.99 9.84
N ARG A 365 1.87 39.48 9.49
CA ARG A 365 1.58 38.04 9.43
C ARG A 365 1.35 37.39 8.06
N GLN A 366 0.99 38.09 6.99
CA GLN A 366 0.87 37.47 5.67
C GLN A 366 1.04 38.52 4.56
N ASN A 367 1.82 38.21 3.52
CA ASN A 367 1.46 38.61 2.15
C ASN A 367 2.24 37.83 1.06
N GLU A 368 1.45 37.07 0.29
CA GLU A 368 1.48 36.83 -1.16
C GLU A 368 -0.01 36.59 -1.57
N PRO A 369 -0.50 36.61 -2.85
CA PRO A 369 0.02 37.09 -4.16
C PRO A 369 -1.05 37.77 -5.11
N ASN A 370 -0.65 38.05 -6.37
CA ASN A 370 -1.38 37.93 -7.67
C ASN A 370 -1.85 39.12 -8.59
N ALA A 371 -1.43 38.98 -9.87
CA ALA A 371 -2.14 39.15 -11.17
C ALA A 371 -1.97 40.41 -12.05
N THR A 372 -1.48 40.24 -13.30
CA THR A 372 -2.18 40.70 -14.54
C THR A 372 -1.62 40.11 -15.87
N ARG A 373 -2.54 39.92 -16.83
CA ARG A 373 -2.51 39.33 -18.20
C ARG A 373 -1.33 39.67 -19.15
N PRO A 374 -0.97 38.79 -20.13
CA PRO A 374 -0.08 39.15 -21.23
C PRO A 374 -0.82 39.73 -22.46
N VAL A 375 -0.16 40.69 -23.11
CA VAL A 375 -0.53 41.26 -24.42
C VAL A 375 0.32 40.57 -25.50
N ARG A 376 -0.34 40.10 -26.55
CA ARG A 376 0.25 39.47 -27.74
C ARG A 376 0.98 40.52 -28.59
N THR A 377 2.22 40.27 -28.98
CA THR A 377 2.91 41.10 -29.98
C THR A 377 3.03 40.36 -31.29
N GLU A 378 2.33 40.91 -32.28
CA GLU A 378 2.32 40.46 -33.67
C GLU A 378 3.18 41.42 -34.50
N LYS A 379 4.03 40.91 -35.39
CA LYS A 379 4.73 41.74 -36.38
C LYS A 379 4.16 41.47 -37.78
N THR A 380 3.54 42.50 -38.35
CA THR A 380 3.06 42.52 -39.73
C THR A 380 4.23 42.53 -40.70
N VAL A 381 4.33 41.51 -41.55
CA VAL A 381 5.38 41.37 -42.57
C VAL A 381 4.93 41.94 -43.92
N ALA A 382 3.62 41.91 -44.24
CA ALA A 382 3.06 42.55 -45.43
C ALA A 382 1.56 42.83 -45.28
N VAL A 383 1.08 43.90 -45.94
CA VAL A 383 -0.34 44.25 -46.07
C VAL A 383 -0.70 44.28 -47.55
N TYR A 384 -1.71 43.51 -47.95
CA TYR A 384 -2.27 43.48 -49.29
C TYR A 384 -3.60 44.27 -49.31
N PRO A 385 -3.65 45.46 -49.94
CA PRO A 385 -4.84 46.28 -49.94
C PRO A 385 -5.96 45.70 -50.80
N ALA A 386 -7.17 45.66 -50.24
CA ALA A 386 -8.42 45.20 -50.85
C ALA A 386 -8.72 45.87 -52.20
N LYS A 387 -8.41 47.17 -52.29
CA LYS A 387 -8.71 48.00 -53.48
C LYS A 387 -7.87 47.65 -54.71
N GLU A 388 -6.69 47.05 -54.52
CA GLU A 388 -5.78 46.70 -55.62
C GLU A 388 -5.95 45.25 -56.08
N ASN A 389 -6.50 44.38 -55.23
CA ASN A 389 -6.66 42.94 -55.50
C ASN A 389 -8.11 42.44 -55.52
N ASN A 390 -9.10 43.34 -55.48
CA ASN A 390 -10.53 43.04 -55.59
C ASN A 390 -11.06 42.07 -54.50
N LEU A 391 -10.56 42.23 -53.27
CA LEU A 391 -10.94 41.45 -52.10
C LEU A 391 -11.84 42.30 -51.17
N PRO A 392 -12.72 41.69 -50.36
CA PRO A 392 -13.66 42.43 -49.50
C PRO A 392 -12.99 43.13 -48.30
N PHE A 393 -11.75 42.78 -47.97
CA PHE A 393 -10.94 43.38 -46.89
C PHE A 393 -9.44 43.17 -47.15
N ASP A 394 -8.60 43.97 -46.51
CA ASP A 394 -7.14 43.90 -46.63
C ASP A 394 -6.61 42.60 -45.99
N ILE A 395 -5.64 41.93 -46.61
CA ILE A 395 -5.00 40.73 -46.06
C ILE A 395 -3.67 41.12 -45.42
N VAL A 396 -3.46 40.76 -44.16
CA VAL A 396 -2.25 41.06 -43.38
C VAL A 396 -1.52 39.75 -43.04
N ILE A 397 -0.25 39.62 -43.41
CA ILE A 397 0.58 38.43 -43.12
C ILE A 397 1.51 38.72 -41.93
N GLN A 398 1.56 37.81 -40.96
CA GLN A 398 2.39 37.88 -39.75
C GLN A 398 3.19 36.58 -39.57
N THR A 399 4.40 36.64 -39.00
CA THR A 399 5.28 35.46 -38.80
C THR A 399 5.43 35.08 -37.32
N ILE A 400 5.44 33.76 -37.04
CA ILE A 400 5.84 33.12 -35.77
C ILE A 400 6.65 31.86 -36.15
N SER A 401 7.92 31.73 -35.75
CA SER A 401 8.76 30.57 -36.14
C SER A 401 9.95 30.25 -35.22
N THR A 402 10.25 28.95 -35.11
CA THR A 402 11.45 28.25 -34.58
C THR A 402 12.21 27.51 -35.71
N GLU A 403 13.53 27.26 -35.49
CA GLU A 403 14.53 26.39 -36.19
C GLU A 403 14.96 26.69 -37.65
N SER A 404 16.19 26.47 -38.18
CA SER A 404 17.57 26.04 -37.79
C SER A 404 18.55 26.40 -38.96
N PRO A 405 19.90 26.42 -38.82
CA PRO A 405 20.77 26.35 -40.01
C PRO A 405 21.90 25.30 -39.96
N THR A 406 22.33 24.92 -41.17
CA THR A 406 23.25 23.85 -41.57
C THR A 406 24.76 24.18 -41.50
N VAL A 407 25.53 23.18 -41.03
CA VAL A 407 26.88 22.67 -41.38
C VAL A 407 27.89 23.55 -42.15
N GLU A 408 29.08 23.79 -41.55
CA GLU A 408 30.38 23.86 -42.25
C GLU A 408 31.59 23.49 -41.35
N ALA A 409 32.42 22.58 -41.87
CA ALA A 409 33.86 22.29 -41.64
C ALA A 409 34.40 21.66 -40.34
N GLU A 410 35.01 20.47 -40.55
CA GLU A 410 35.67 19.55 -39.63
C GLU A 410 36.87 20.13 -38.85
N HIS A 411 36.80 20.02 -37.51
CA HIS A 411 37.97 19.79 -36.66
C HIS A 411 37.92 18.35 -36.18
N SER A 412 39.03 17.62 -36.36
CA SER A 412 39.23 16.24 -35.92
C SER A 412 38.78 16.05 -34.47
N ALA A 413 37.79 15.18 -34.25
CA ALA A 413 37.20 14.90 -32.95
C ALA A 413 38.27 14.34 -31.98
N PRO A 414 38.43 14.90 -30.77
CA PRO A 414 39.24 14.29 -29.72
C PRO A 414 38.61 12.96 -29.29
N GLU A 415 39.45 11.96 -28.98
CA GLU A 415 38.96 10.66 -28.47
C GLU A 415 38.15 10.87 -27.17
N PRO A 416 36.96 10.25 -27.04
CA PRO A 416 36.18 10.32 -25.81
C PRO A 416 36.94 9.67 -24.66
N ALA A 417 37.04 10.37 -23.52
CA ALA A 417 37.61 9.81 -22.32
C ALA A 417 36.74 8.66 -21.78
N GLY A 418 37.35 7.70 -21.08
CA GLY A 418 36.63 6.65 -20.34
C GLY A 418 35.84 7.21 -19.15
N ASN A 419 35.40 6.33 -18.25
CA ASN A 419 34.81 6.76 -16.97
C ASN A 419 35.80 7.63 -16.18
N PHE A 420 35.31 8.77 -15.68
CA PHE A 420 36.11 9.71 -14.88
C PHE A 420 36.54 9.07 -13.56
N HIS A 421 37.73 9.41 -13.07
CA HIS A 421 38.24 8.95 -11.77
C HIS A 421 38.60 10.15 -10.90
N ILE A 422 38.02 10.22 -9.71
CA ILE A 422 38.23 11.32 -8.77
C ILE A 422 39.54 11.07 -8.01
N THR A 423 40.49 11.98 -8.19
CA THR A 423 41.79 11.94 -7.48
C THR A 423 41.94 13.05 -6.44
N ASP A 424 41.02 14.01 -6.39
CA ASP A 424 41.05 15.15 -5.48
C ASP A 424 40.19 14.85 -4.23
N ASP A 425 40.85 14.61 -3.09
CA ASP A 425 40.15 14.34 -1.82
C ASP A 425 39.40 15.58 -1.27
N HIS A 426 39.71 16.78 -1.78
CA HIS A 426 39.05 18.05 -1.44
C HIS A 426 37.99 18.46 -2.48
N LEU A 427 37.53 17.52 -3.32
CA LEU A 427 36.54 17.79 -4.34
C LEU A 427 35.27 18.43 -3.74
N GLY A 428 34.88 19.57 -4.30
CA GLY A 428 33.72 20.31 -3.86
C GLY A 428 33.94 21.22 -2.65
N GLU A 429 35.16 21.33 -2.09
CA GLU A 429 35.46 22.36 -1.09
C GLU A 429 35.54 23.77 -1.71
N GLY A 430 35.07 24.78 -0.98
CA GLY A 430 35.16 26.18 -1.40
C GLY A 430 34.07 27.07 -0.81
N GLY A 431 34.23 28.39 -0.96
CA GLY A 431 33.18 29.34 -0.56
C GLY A 431 31.97 29.30 -1.50
N ALA A 432 30.81 29.77 -1.04
CA ALA A 432 29.55 29.73 -1.78
C ALA A 432 29.66 30.30 -3.22
N LYS A 433 30.33 31.44 -3.41
CA LYS A 433 30.54 32.02 -4.76
C LYS A 433 31.46 31.21 -5.66
N GLN A 434 32.46 30.54 -5.09
CA GLN A 434 33.36 29.67 -5.85
C GLN A 434 32.62 28.40 -6.32
N LYS A 435 31.80 27.83 -5.44
CA LYS A 435 30.90 26.69 -5.76
C LYS A 435 29.91 27.07 -6.85
N TYR A 436 29.26 28.23 -6.74
CA TYR A 436 28.37 28.76 -7.78
C TYR A 436 29.10 28.90 -9.13
N ALA A 437 30.30 29.50 -9.16
CA ALA A 437 31.04 29.66 -10.40
C ALA A 437 31.38 28.32 -11.08
N ARG A 438 31.79 27.31 -10.29
CA ARG A 438 32.04 25.94 -10.79
C ARG A 438 30.78 25.29 -11.35
N ASN A 439 29.63 25.44 -10.67
CA ASN A 439 28.35 24.93 -11.18
C ASN A 439 27.99 25.53 -12.53
N ILE A 440 28.11 26.85 -12.68
CA ILE A 440 27.82 27.55 -13.94
C ILE A 440 28.76 27.10 -15.04
N GLU A 441 30.06 26.93 -14.74
CA GLU A 441 31.04 26.44 -15.71
C GLU A 441 30.74 25.01 -16.17
N ALA A 442 30.34 24.12 -15.25
CA ALA A 442 29.92 22.76 -15.55
C ALA A 442 28.64 22.73 -16.42
N ILE A 443 27.62 23.54 -16.09
CA ILE A 443 26.38 23.62 -16.88
C ILE A 443 26.65 24.13 -18.30
N ARG A 444 27.47 25.17 -18.43
CA ARG A 444 27.88 25.69 -19.75
C ARG A 444 28.64 24.63 -20.55
N THR A 445 29.52 23.89 -19.89
CA THR A 445 30.27 22.80 -20.53
C THR A 445 29.33 21.68 -20.96
N LEU A 446 28.36 21.29 -20.13
CA LEU A 446 27.33 20.31 -20.50
C LEU A 446 26.57 20.75 -21.76
N PHE A 447 26.02 21.97 -21.76
CA PHE A 447 25.23 22.47 -22.89
C PHE A 447 26.05 22.54 -24.17
N LYS A 448 27.32 22.95 -24.09
CA LYS A 448 28.25 22.90 -25.22
C LYS A 448 28.43 21.47 -25.75
N LEU A 449 28.62 20.48 -24.86
CA LEU A 449 28.79 19.08 -25.25
C LEU A 449 27.53 18.48 -25.89
N GLU A 450 26.36 18.93 -25.45
CA GLU A 450 25.06 18.52 -26.00
C GLU A 450 24.79 19.15 -27.37
N GLU A 451 25.08 20.44 -27.53
CA GLU A 451 25.00 21.16 -28.80
C GLU A 451 25.97 20.57 -29.84
N GLU A 452 27.17 20.20 -29.41
CA GLU A 452 28.19 19.56 -30.27
C GLU A 452 27.95 18.04 -30.47
N HIS A 453 26.91 17.47 -29.85
CA HIS A 453 26.56 16.05 -29.92
C HIS A 453 27.73 15.08 -29.66
N ARG A 454 28.59 15.38 -28.68
CA ARG A 454 29.78 14.56 -28.37
C ARG A 454 29.98 14.26 -26.89
N GLY A 455 30.91 13.35 -26.60
CA GLY A 455 31.40 13.07 -25.25
C GLY A 455 32.34 14.14 -24.71
N ALA A 456 32.53 14.15 -23.39
CA ALA A 456 33.49 15.04 -22.73
C ALA A 456 34.93 14.57 -22.95
N THR A 457 35.85 15.51 -23.13
CA THR A 457 37.30 15.27 -23.01
C THR A 457 37.71 15.13 -21.54
N ALA A 458 38.92 14.66 -21.26
CA ALA A 458 39.41 14.52 -19.87
C ALA A 458 39.42 15.87 -19.13
N GLU A 459 39.80 16.95 -19.81
CA GLU A 459 39.77 18.31 -19.26
C GLU A 459 38.35 18.80 -19.00
N GLU A 460 37.41 18.51 -19.90
CA GLU A 460 36.00 18.86 -19.71
C GLU A 460 35.34 18.01 -18.60
N GLN A 461 35.72 16.73 -18.45
CA GLN A 461 35.30 15.91 -17.31
C GLN A 461 35.77 16.50 -15.98
N GLN A 462 37.00 17.03 -15.91
CA GLN A 462 37.49 17.72 -14.72
C GLN A 462 36.67 18.98 -14.38
N VAL A 463 36.13 19.69 -15.38
CA VAL A 463 35.24 20.83 -15.15
C VAL A 463 33.87 20.36 -14.65
N LEU A 464 33.32 19.34 -15.31
CA LEU A 464 32.03 18.74 -14.96
C LEU A 464 32.02 18.15 -13.54
N SER A 465 33.12 17.53 -13.12
CA SER A 465 33.24 16.90 -11.79
C SER A 465 33.24 17.92 -10.64
N GLN A 466 33.44 19.21 -10.93
CA GLN A 466 33.41 20.27 -9.93
C GLN A 466 31.99 20.76 -9.61
N TYR A 467 30.97 20.23 -10.28
CA TYR A 467 29.58 20.52 -9.99
C TYR A 467 29.20 19.95 -8.61
N VAL A 468 28.74 20.83 -7.72
CA VAL A 468 28.38 20.48 -6.32
C VAL A 468 26.89 20.64 -6.04
N GLY A 469 26.07 20.82 -7.07
CA GLY A 469 24.63 21.05 -6.93
C GLY A 469 24.31 22.33 -6.17
N TRP A 470 23.05 22.46 -5.77
CA TRP A 470 22.52 23.71 -5.23
C TRP A 470 22.40 23.72 -3.70
N GLY A 471 22.81 22.64 -3.03
CA GLY A 471 22.85 22.52 -1.57
C GLY A 471 23.69 23.64 -0.95
N GLY A 472 23.08 24.42 -0.05
CA GLY A 472 23.76 25.57 0.59
C GLY A 472 24.01 26.78 -0.34
N LEU A 473 23.42 26.80 -1.54
CA LEU A 473 23.49 27.91 -2.51
C LEU A 473 22.12 28.58 -2.74
N ALA A 474 21.20 28.51 -1.75
CA ALA A 474 19.86 29.11 -1.85
C ALA A 474 19.88 30.61 -2.20
N ASP A 475 20.92 31.32 -1.75
CA ASP A 475 21.18 32.73 -2.06
C ASP A 475 21.25 33.03 -3.58
N ALA A 476 21.69 32.08 -4.40
CA ALA A 476 21.76 32.25 -5.86
C ALA A 476 20.37 32.32 -6.51
N PHE A 477 19.31 31.91 -5.80
CA PHE A 477 17.93 31.90 -6.26
C PHE A 477 17.10 33.05 -5.65
N ASP A 478 17.70 33.87 -4.79
CA ASP A 478 17.02 34.97 -4.09
C ASP A 478 17.15 36.30 -4.88
N PRO A 479 16.06 36.79 -5.52
CA PRO A 479 16.09 38.06 -6.25
C PRO A 479 16.28 39.28 -5.35
N GLY A 480 16.06 39.15 -4.03
CA GLY A 480 16.20 40.23 -3.04
C GLY A 480 17.60 40.35 -2.44
N LYS A 481 18.52 39.45 -2.76
CA LYS A 481 19.88 39.45 -2.19
C LYS A 481 20.87 40.19 -3.08
N ASP A 482 21.05 41.49 -2.83
CA ASP A 482 21.92 42.39 -3.61
C ASP A 482 23.33 41.84 -3.86
N SER A 483 23.92 41.15 -2.87
CA SER A 483 25.25 40.56 -2.97
C SER A 483 25.33 39.38 -3.96
N TRP A 484 24.18 38.86 -4.40
CA TRP A 484 24.00 37.74 -5.34
C TRP A 484 23.18 38.12 -6.59
N ALA A 485 22.80 39.39 -6.77
CA ALA A 485 21.93 39.81 -7.88
C ALA A 485 22.48 39.47 -9.28
N LYS A 486 23.82 39.47 -9.43
CA LYS A 486 24.46 39.09 -10.71
C LYS A 486 24.34 37.59 -10.97
N GLU A 487 24.61 36.79 -9.95
CA GLU A 487 24.51 35.34 -9.96
C GLU A 487 23.05 34.90 -10.21
N TYR A 488 22.07 35.53 -9.54
CA TYR A 488 20.65 35.29 -9.80
C TYR A 488 20.28 35.52 -11.28
N ALA A 489 20.65 36.66 -11.85
CA ALA A 489 20.32 37.01 -13.23
C ALA A 489 21.01 36.08 -14.24
N GLU A 490 22.26 35.69 -13.98
CA GLU A 490 23.00 34.74 -14.82
C GLU A 490 22.35 33.35 -14.79
N LEU A 491 22.02 32.84 -13.60
CA LEU A 491 21.40 31.53 -13.44
C LEU A 491 20.00 31.49 -14.08
N LYS A 492 19.19 32.51 -13.85
CA LYS A 492 17.83 32.62 -14.41
C LYS A 492 17.83 32.74 -15.94
N GLY A 493 18.88 33.30 -16.53
CA GLY A 493 19.06 33.39 -17.98
C GLY A 493 19.70 32.15 -18.62
N LEU A 494 20.43 31.33 -17.85
CA LEU A 494 21.12 30.14 -18.34
C LEU A 494 20.20 28.92 -18.43
N LEU A 495 19.31 28.74 -17.45
CA LEU A 495 18.45 27.57 -17.33
C LEU A 495 17.05 27.82 -17.93
N SER A 496 16.43 26.77 -18.46
CA SER A 496 14.98 26.80 -18.75
C SER A 496 14.16 26.97 -17.47
N GLU A 497 12.87 27.32 -17.57
CA GLU A 497 12.00 27.50 -16.40
C GLU A 497 11.88 26.22 -15.56
N ASP A 498 11.76 25.05 -16.21
CA ASP A 498 11.66 23.76 -15.53
C ASP A 498 12.97 23.37 -14.84
N GLU A 499 14.11 23.56 -15.52
CA GLU A 499 15.44 23.33 -14.93
C GLU A 499 15.73 24.29 -13.78
N TYR A 500 15.30 25.55 -13.89
CA TYR A 500 15.44 26.54 -12.82
C TYR A 500 14.58 26.17 -11.60
N ALA A 501 13.35 25.70 -11.82
CA ALA A 501 12.47 25.25 -10.76
C ALA A 501 13.02 24.01 -10.04
N ALA A 502 13.55 23.03 -10.79
CA ALA A 502 14.21 21.85 -10.26
C ALA A 502 15.50 22.21 -9.48
N ALA A 503 16.33 23.07 -10.04
CA ALA A 503 17.53 23.59 -9.40
C ALA A 503 17.19 24.28 -8.06
N ARG A 504 16.16 25.13 -8.04
CA ARG A 504 15.71 25.83 -6.82
C ARG A 504 15.16 24.86 -5.78
N SER A 505 14.36 23.87 -6.16
CA SER A 505 13.80 22.88 -5.22
C SER A 505 14.87 21.95 -4.64
N SER A 506 15.96 21.71 -5.37
CA SER A 506 17.08 20.88 -4.93
C SER A 506 18.01 21.54 -3.89
N THR A 507 17.84 22.84 -3.59
CA THR A 507 18.66 23.59 -2.62
C THR A 507 18.67 22.99 -1.22
N LEU A 508 17.66 22.19 -0.87
CA LEU A 508 17.53 21.51 0.42
C LEU A 508 18.24 20.14 0.47
N ASN A 509 18.45 19.49 -0.67
CA ASN A 509 18.79 18.05 -0.72
C ASN A 509 20.00 17.72 -1.62
N ALA A 510 20.51 18.65 -2.44
CA ALA A 510 21.62 18.43 -3.37
C ALA A 510 22.99 18.53 -2.67
N HIS A 511 23.27 17.60 -1.75
CA HIS A 511 24.53 17.51 -1.03
C HIS A 511 25.34 16.30 -1.49
N TYR A 512 26.62 16.53 -1.80
CA TYR A 512 27.51 15.49 -2.31
C TYR A 512 28.31 14.83 -1.20
N THR A 513 28.52 13.52 -1.30
CA THR A 513 29.31 12.75 -0.34
C THR A 513 30.80 13.03 -0.53
N SER A 514 31.54 13.13 0.57
CA SER A 514 32.98 13.41 0.53
C SER A 514 33.77 12.18 0.05
N PRO A 515 34.88 12.37 -0.69
CA PRO A 515 35.76 11.28 -1.10
C PRO A 515 36.21 10.39 0.07
N THR A 516 36.50 11.00 1.23
CA THR A 516 36.90 10.29 2.46
C THR A 516 35.85 9.28 2.93
N VAL A 517 34.57 9.66 2.94
CA VAL A 517 33.47 8.77 3.36
C VAL A 517 33.26 7.65 2.34
N ILE A 518 33.29 7.98 1.04
CA ILE A 518 33.13 6.99 -0.03
C ILE A 518 34.23 5.93 0.01
N ARG A 519 35.48 6.36 0.24
CA ARG A 519 36.63 5.45 0.37
C ARG A 519 36.43 4.46 1.52
N GLY A 520 35.98 4.94 2.69
CA GLY A 520 35.65 4.06 3.83
C GLY A 520 34.55 3.03 3.51
N ILE A 521 33.54 3.40 2.72
CA ILE A 521 32.49 2.46 2.27
C ILE A 521 33.08 1.38 1.36
N TYR A 522 33.88 1.76 0.36
CA TYR A 522 34.51 0.78 -0.53
C TYR A 522 35.54 -0.09 0.19
N ASP A 523 36.30 0.45 1.15
CA ASP A 523 37.22 -0.33 1.97
C ASP A 523 36.47 -1.41 2.77
N ALA A 524 35.30 -1.11 3.33
CA ALA A 524 34.47 -2.08 4.03
C ALA A 524 33.98 -3.19 3.09
N VAL A 525 33.44 -2.82 1.93
CA VAL A 525 32.91 -3.76 0.94
C VAL A 525 34.03 -4.62 0.32
N GLU A 526 35.21 -4.04 0.11
CA GLU A 526 36.40 -4.76 -0.35
C GLU A 526 36.86 -5.80 0.68
N ARG A 527 36.83 -5.46 1.98
CA ARG A 527 37.16 -6.39 3.07
C ARG A 527 36.16 -7.53 3.21
N MET A 528 34.89 -7.29 2.89
CA MET A 528 33.88 -8.35 2.81
C MET A 528 34.14 -9.33 1.66
N GLY A 529 35.00 -8.97 0.70
CA GLY A 529 35.41 -9.85 -0.40
C GLY A 529 34.79 -9.51 -1.76
N PHE A 530 34.02 -8.42 -1.86
CA PHE A 530 33.50 -7.97 -3.16
C PHE A 530 34.65 -7.48 -4.05
N ARG A 531 34.66 -7.93 -5.32
CA ARG A 531 35.69 -7.61 -6.32
C ARG A 531 35.10 -7.24 -7.68
N SER A 532 33.94 -7.76 -8.04
CA SER A 532 33.25 -7.40 -9.27
C SER A 532 31.79 -7.81 -9.19
N GLY A 533 30.92 -7.08 -9.88
CA GLY A 533 29.50 -7.40 -9.99
C GLY A 533 28.70 -6.25 -10.58
N ASN A 534 27.38 -6.31 -10.43
CA ASN A 534 26.48 -5.21 -10.78
C ASN A 534 26.34 -4.26 -9.58
N ILE A 535 26.78 -3.00 -9.74
CA ILE A 535 26.73 -1.97 -8.70
C ILE A 535 25.62 -0.95 -9.01
N LEU A 536 24.72 -0.74 -8.06
CA LEU A 536 23.66 0.27 -8.11
C LEU A 536 24.04 1.50 -7.28
N GLU A 537 23.88 2.69 -7.84
CA GLU A 537 23.81 3.96 -7.11
C GLU A 537 22.44 4.63 -7.39
N PRO A 538 21.46 4.54 -6.47
CA PRO A 538 20.05 4.88 -6.77
C PRO A 538 19.70 6.37 -6.68
N SER A 539 20.64 7.20 -6.21
CA SER A 539 20.54 8.67 -6.10
C SER A 539 21.92 9.27 -6.29
N MET A 540 22.46 9.11 -7.49
CA MET A 540 23.90 9.23 -7.74
C MET A 540 24.45 10.66 -7.75
N GLY A 541 23.61 11.67 -7.90
CA GLY A 541 24.07 13.02 -8.22
C GLY A 541 24.90 13.00 -9.52
N VAL A 542 26.00 13.74 -9.55
CA VAL A 542 27.00 13.63 -10.64
C VAL A 542 27.86 12.38 -10.57
N GLY A 543 27.63 11.46 -9.62
CA GLY A 543 28.22 10.11 -9.53
C GLY A 543 29.55 10.02 -8.78
N ASN A 544 29.71 10.68 -7.63
CA ASN A 544 30.96 10.62 -6.86
C ASN A 544 31.35 9.20 -6.44
N PHE A 545 30.37 8.31 -6.17
CA PHE A 545 30.68 6.91 -5.86
C PHE A 545 31.29 6.18 -7.05
N PHE A 546 30.84 6.44 -8.28
CA PHE A 546 31.46 5.86 -9.48
C PHE A 546 32.85 6.42 -9.74
N GLY A 547 33.04 7.72 -9.54
CA GLY A 547 34.35 8.35 -9.69
C GLY A 547 35.40 7.87 -8.68
N MET A 548 34.96 7.35 -7.54
CA MET A 548 35.82 6.83 -6.47
C MET A 548 35.91 5.30 -6.45
N LEU A 549 35.40 4.61 -7.48
CA LEU A 549 35.46 3.16 -7.57
C LEU A 549 36.94 2.69 -7.54
N PRO A 550 37.33 1.78 -6.64
CA PRO A 550 38.71 1.32 -6.54
C PRO A 550 39.10 0.41 -7.72
N ASP A 551 40.39 0.38 -8.05
CA ASP A 551 40.95 -0.44 -9.14
C ASP A 551 40.59 -1.93 -9.03
N SER A 552 40.50 -2.43 -7.79
CA SER A 552 40.12 -3.82 -7.49
C SER A 552 38.67 -4.15 -7.90
N MET A 553 37.85 -3.13 -8.15
CA MET A 553 36.44 -3.24 -8.56
C MET A 553 36.17 -2.74 -9.99
N ALA A 554 37.21 -2.41 -10.76
CA ALA A 554 37.08 -1.84 -12.11
C ALA A 554 36.36 -2.76 -13.12
N GLY A 555 36.27 -4.07 -12.85
CA GLY A 555 35.52 -5.03 -13.66
C GLY A 555 33.99 -5.01 -13.44
N SER A 556 33.49 -4.12 -12.58
CA SER A 556 32.07 -4.03 -12.24
C SER A 556 31.26 -3.31 -13.32
N ARG A 557 29.97 -3.68 -13.45
CA ARG A 557 29.00 -2.92 -14.25
C ARG A 557 28.29 -1.91 -13.37
N LEU A 558 28.26 -0.65 -13.80
CA LEU A 558 27.79 0.48 -13.01
C LEU A 558 26.41 0.92 -13.49
N TYR A 559 25.47 1.04 -12.55
CA TYR A 559 24.07 1.42 -12.79
C TYR A 559 23.69 2.59 -11.89
N GLY A 560 23.45 3.75 -12.48
CA GLY A 560 23.15 4.98 -11.76
C GLY A 560 21.72 5.45 -12.00
N VAL A 561 21.07 5.98 -10.97
CA VAL A 561 19.76 6.63 -11.08
C VAL A 561 19.85 8.02 -10.46
N GLU A 562 19.39 9.03 -11.19
CA GLU A 562 19.34 10.41 -10.72
C GLU A 562 18.05 11.11 -11.16
N LEU A 563 17.38 11.77 -10.21
CA LEU A 563 16.12 12.45 -10.45
C LEU A 563 16.32 13.80 -11.17
N ASP A 564 17.36 14.57 -10.80
CA ASP A 564 17.61 15.88 -11.39
C ASP A 564 18.21 15.77 -12.79
N SER A 565 17.59 16.46 -13.75
CA SER A 565 17.94 16.36 -15.17
C SER A 565 19.36 16.85 -15.48
N ILE A 566 19.77 18.00 -14.93
CA ILE A 566 21.11 18.55 -15.18
C ILE A 566 22.15 17.62 -14.57
N THR A 567 21.93 17.23 -13.32
CA THR A 567 22.84 16.40 -12.54
C THR A 567 23.04 15.04 -13.20
N GLY A 568 21.97 14.36 -13.61
CA GLY A 568 22.04 13.07 -14.31
C GLY A 568 22.67 13.16 -15.70
N ARG A 569 22.48 14.28 -16.42
CA ARG A 569 23.16 14.52 -17.71
C ARG A 569 24.65 14.80 -17.55
N ILE A 570 25.06 15.51 -16.49
CA ILE A 570 26.47 15.64 -16.12
C ILE A 570 27.08 14.27 -15.82
N ALA A 571 26.39 13.44 -15.01
CA ALA A 571 26.84 12.09 -14.68
C ALA A 571 27.08 11.24 -15.94
N LYS A 572 26.19 11.30 -16.93
CA LYS A 572 26.36 10.63 -18.24
C LYS A 572 27.61 11.06 -19.00
N LYS A 573 28.03 12.32 -18.87
CA LYS A 573 29.26 12.82 -19.51
C LYS A 573 30.52 12.42 -18.73
N LEU A 574 30.42 12.27 -17.41
CA LEU A 574 31.50 11.78 -16.55
C LEU A 574 31.73 10.28 -16.68
N TYR A 575 30.66 9.48 -16.82
CA TYR A 575 30.72 8.02 -16.86
C TYR A 575 30.08 7.44 -18.11
N PRO A 576 30.68 7.65 -19.30
CA PRO A 576 30.09 7.23 -20.58
C PRO A 576 29.97 5.70 -20.73
N GLN A 577 30.62 4.90 -19.89
CA GLN A 577 30.53 3.43 -19.89
C GLN A 577 29.55 2.88 -18.85
N ALA A 578 28.93 3.74 -18.02
CA ALA A 578 27.92 3.35 -17.04
C ALA A 578 26.49 3.45 -17.61
N ASP A 579 25.57 2.62 -17.12
CA ASP A 579 24.14 2.69 -17.43
C ASP A 579 23.47 3.68 -16.46
N ILE A 580 23.26 4.92 -16.92
CA ILE A 580 22.69 6.00 -16.09
C ILE A 580 21.29 6.34 -16.56
N THR A 581 20.32 6.23 -15.66
CA THR A 581 18.92 6.58 -15.87
C THR A 581 18.61 7.93 -15.22
N VAL A 582 18.16 8.90 -16.00
CA VAL A 582 17.73 10.22 -15.51
C VAL A 582 16.23 10.15 -15.24
N ALA A 583 15.86 9.66 -14.05
CA ALA A 583 14.49 9.49 -13.60
C ALA A 583 14.45 9.28 -12.07
N GLY A 584 13.26 9.37 -11.47
CA GLY A 584 13.06 9.02 -10.07
C GLY A 584 13.24 7.52 -9.81
N PHE A 585 13.85 7.16 -8.67
CA PHE A 585 14.12 5.76 -8.32
C PHE A 585 12.84 4.91 -8.28
N GLU A 586 11.67 5.50 -7.99
CA GLU A 586 10.34 4.88 -8.05
C GLU A 586 9.98 4.30 -9.41
N THR A 587 10.57 4.80 -10.48
CA THR A 587 10.30 4.35 -11.85
C THR A 587 11.18 3.17 -12.29
N THR A 588 12.18 2.80 -11.48
CA THR A 588 13.10 1.69 -11.77
C THR A 588 12.75 0.46 -10.94
N ASP A 589 12.74 -0.74 -11.53
CA ASP A 589 12.60 -2.00 -10.80
C ASP A 589 13.38 -3.12 -11.48
N ARG A 590 14.52 -3.50 -10.89
CA ARG A 590 15.37 -4.60 -11.33
C ARG A 590 15.63 -5.53 -10.14
N ARG A 591 14.61 -6.27 -9.71
CA ARG A 591 14.69 -7.21 -8.56
C ARG A 591 15.79 -8.24 -8.73
N ASP A 592 16.49 -8.52 -7.62
CA ASP A 592 17.55 -9.52 -7.51
C ASP A 592 18.65 -9.40 -8.57
N PHE A 593 18.95 -8.18 -9.03
CA PHE A 593 19.87 -7.94 -10.15
C PHE A 593 21.24 -7.43 -9.70
N TYR A 594 21.30 -6.65 -8.63
CA TYR A 594 22.54 -6.01 -8.19
C TYR A 594 23.26 -6.84 -7.13
N ASP A 595 24.58 -6.82 -7.14
CA ASP A 595 25.42 -7.43 -6.10
C ASP A 595 25.69 -6.44 -4.96
N LEU A 596 25.76 -5.16 -5.30
CA LEU A 596 26.08 -4.07 -4.38
C LEU A 596 25.20 -2.87 -4.69
N ALA A 597 24.55 -2.30 -3.69
CA ALA A 597 23.94 -0.97 -3.75
C ALA A 597 24.72 -0.03 -2.83
N VAL A 598 25.29 1.03 -3.39
CA VAL A 598 26.02 2.08 -2.66
C VAL A 598 25.39 3.44 -2.92
N GLY A 599 25.63 4.41 -2.05
CA GLY A 599 25.19 5.77 -2.30
C GLY A 599 24.87 6.54 -1.03
N ASN A 600 24.45 7.78 -1.24
CA ASN A 600 23.90 8.65 -0.20
C ASN A 600 22.45 8.94 -0.52
N VAL A 601 21.54 8.41 0.31
CA VAL A 601 20.11 8.50 0.04
C VAL A 601 19.58 9.88 0.44
N PRO A 602 18.53 10.42 -0.21
CA PRO A 602 17.97 11.70 0.18
C PRO A 602 17.37 11.67 1.60
N PHE A 603 17.60 12.73 2.38
CA PHE A 603 17.12 12.85 3.76
C PHE A 603 15.80 13.64 3.80
N GLY A 604 14.86 13.23 4.65
CA GLY A 604 13.57 13.92 4.76
C GLY A 604 12.45 13.06 5.35
N GLN A 605 11.35 13.71 5.75
CA GLN A 605 10.15 13.05 6.30
C GLN A 605 8.97 13.02 5.30
N TYR A 606 9.26 13.24 4.02
CA TYR A 606 8.27 13.10 2.94
C TYR A 606 8.29 11.69 2.34
N LYS A 607 7.25 11.36 1.58
CA LYS A 607 7.02 10.03 0.99
C LYS A 607 7.10 10.11 -0.53
N VAL A 608 7.46 9.00 -1.16
CA VAL A 608 7.42 8.82 -2.62
C VAL A 608 6.23 7.95 -2.97
N ASN A 609 5.58 8.25 -4.10
CA ASN A 609 4.46 7.45 -4.60
C ASN A 609 5.00 6.29 -5.45
N ASP A 610 5.28 5.15 -4.81
CA ASP A 610 5.65 3.90 -5.47
C ASP A 610 4.64 2.81 -5.05
N LYS A 611 3.81 2.36 -5.99
CA LYS A 611 2.65 1.49 -5.72
C LYS A 611 3.01 0.23 -4.92
N ALA A 612 4.20 -0.34 -5.13
CA ALA A 612 4.64 -1.54 -4.42
C ALA A 612 4.94 -1.28 -2.93
N TYR A 613 5.34 -0.05 -2.59
CA TYR A 613 5.82 0.34 -1.25
C TYR A 613 4.88 1.32 -0.53
N ASN A 614 3.88 1.91 -1.20
CA ASN A 614 2.95 2.89 -0.64
C ASN A 614 2.30 2.42 0.68
N LYS A 615 2.00 1.12 0.80
CA LYS A 615 1.42 0.51 2.01
C LYS A 615 2.31 0.61 3.25
N LEU A 616 3.62 0.80 3.09
CA LEU A 616 4.60 0.88 4.18
C LEU A 616 4.65 2.29 4.78
N GLY A 617 4.31 3.31 3.99
CA GLY A 617 4.28 4.70 4.46
C GLY A 617 5.61 5.27 4.93
N PHE A 618 6.73 4.72 4.45
CA PHE A 618 8.09 5.10 4.86
C PHE A 618 8.49 6.51 4.43
N SER A 619 9.33 7.15 5.24
CA SER A 619 10.08 8.36 4.85
C SER A 619 11.01 8.06 3.67
N ILE A 620 11.43 9.10 2.94
CA ILE A 620 12.26 8.98 1.75
C ILE A 620 13.51 8.10 1.97
N HIS A 621 14.28 8.31 3.03
CA HIS A 621 15.50 7.53 3.31
C HIS A 621 15.19 6.05 3.62
N ASN A 622 14.11 5.78 4.35
CA ASN A 622 13.69 4.40 4.66
C ASN A 622 13.11 3.68 3.42
N TYR A 623 12.45 4.41 2.52
CA TYR A 623 12.00 3.90 1.24
C TYR A 623 13.17 3.41 0.37
N PHE A 624 14.27 4.19 0.31
CA PHE A 624 15.46 3.80 -0.45
C PHE A 624 16.06 2.49 0.06
N PHE A 625 16.14 2.26 1.38
CA PHE A 625 16.55 0.96 1.93
C PHE A 625 15.61 -0.16 1.54
N ALA A 626 14.30 0.01 1.76
CA ALA A 626 13.31 -1.02 1.46
C ALA A 626 13.36 -1.45 -0.01
N LYS A 627 13.46 -0.48 -0.93
CA LYS A 627 13.54 -0.75 -2.36
C LYS A 627 14.91 -1.30 -2.78
N ALA A 628 16.02 -0.76 -2.27
CA ALA A 628 17.35 -1.27 -2.60
C ALA A 628 17.55 -2.72 -2.16
N ILE A 629 17.04 -3.11 -0.98
CA ILE A 629 17.06 -4.50 -0.51
C ILE A 629 16.30 -5.42 -1.49
N ASP A 630 15.18 -4.96 -2.08
CA ASP A 630 14.47 -5.76 -3.08
C ASP A 630 15.23 -5.86 -4.42
N GLN A 631 16.05 -4.86 -4.75
CA GLN A 631 16.81 -4.79 -6.01
C GLN A 631 18.13 -5.58 -5.97
N VAL A 632 18.81 -5.64 -4.83
CA VAL A 632 20.01 -6.49 -4.68
C VAL A 632 19.62 -7.96 -4.62
N ARG A 633 20.46 -8.85 -5.13
CA ARG A 633 20.25 -10.31 -5.04
C ARG A 633 20.43 -10.81 -3.60
N PRO A 634 19.92 -12.00 -3.25
CA PRO A 634 20.30 -12.65 -2.01
C PRO A 634 21.83 -12.77 -1.85
N GLY A 635 22.32 -12.49 -0.64
CA GLY A 635 23.74 -12.36 -0.33
C GLY A 635 24.39 -11.04 -0.80
N GLY A 636 23.68 -10.23 -1.59
CA GLY A 636 24.12 -8.90 -2.02
C GLY A 636 24.10 -7.89 -0.87
N ILE A 637 24.88 -6.82 -1.04
CA ILE A 637 25.15 -5.84 0.02
C ILE A 637 24.48 -4.50 -0.32
N VAL A 638 23.89 -3.85 0.69
CA VAL A 638 23.45 -2.45 0.64
C VAL A 638 24.32 -1.66 1.62
N ALA A 639 25.02 -0.64 1.13
CA ALA A 639 25.90 0.22 1.92
C ALA A 639 25.57 1.69 1.66
N PHE A 640 24.70 2.28 2.50
CA PHE A 640 24.18 3.63 2.29
C PHE A 640 24.58 4.60 3.41
N VAL A 641 24.88 5.83 3.00
CA VAL A 641 24.85 6.99 3.88
C VAL A 641 23.40 7.45 4.02
N THR A 642 22.94 7.62 5.25
CA THR A 642 21.57 8.02 5.57
C THR A 642 21.52 8.97 6.76
N SER A 643 20.37 9.62 6.98
CA SER A 643 20.13 10.37 8.20
C SER A 643 20.09 9.42 9.40
N ARG A 644 20.61 9.90 10.55
CA ARG A 644 20.55 9.15 11.83
C ARG A 644 19.15 8.66 12.21
N TYR A 645 18.10 9.32 11.70
CA TYR A 645 16.72 8.97 12.00
C TYR A 645 16.32 7.58 11.48
N THR A 646 17.08 7.02 10.52
CA THR A 646 16.94 5.60 10.14
C THR A 646 17.15 4.68 11.34
N MET A 647 18.22 4.93 12.10
CA MET A 647 18.61 4.12 13.26
C MET A 647 17.92 4.59 14.55
N ASP A 648 17.76 5.90 14.76
CA ASP A 648 17.31 6.50 16.03
C ASP A 648 15.80 6.81 16.09
N SER A 649 15.03 6.57 15.02
CA SER A 649 13.58 6.79 15.06
C SER A 649 12.93 5.97 16.17
N LYS A 650 12.03 6.61 16.94
CA LYS A 650 11.18 5.92 17.94
C LYS A 650 10.25 4.89 17.29
N ASP A 651 9.86 5.13 16.04
CA ASP A 651 9.15 4.13 15.24
C ASP A 651 10.15 3.13 14.64
N SER A 652 10.06 1.87 15.07
CA SER A 652 10.91 0.78 14.62
C SER A 652 10.43 0.10 13.34
N THR A 653 9.29 0.51 12.75
CA THR A 653 8.66 -0.19 11.61
C THR A 653 9.63 -0.34 10.42
N ALA A 654 10.38 0.70 10.07
CA ALA A 654 11.38 0.63 9.00
C ALA A 654 12.53 -0.34 9.34
N ARG A 655 13.05 -0.28 10.57
CA ARG A 655 14.10 -1.19 11.05
C ARG A 655 13.65 -2.64 11.10
N LYS A 656 12.41 -2.90 11.52
CA LYS A 656 11.81 -4.23 11.48
C LYS A 656 11.69 -4.75 10.05
N HIS A 657 11.20 -3.91 9.13
CA HIS A 657 11.09 -4.28 7.73
C HIS A 657 12.43 -4.64 7.08
N MET A 658 13.49 -3.86 7.40
CA MET A 658 14.87 -4.16 7.00
C MET A 658 15.36 -5.44 7.67
N ALA A 659 15.19 -5.58 8.99
CA ALA A 659 15.64 -6.73 9.77
C ALA A 659 14.97 -8.05 9.38
N GLU A 660 13.76 -8.03 8.81
CA GLU A 660 13.13 -9.22 8.24
C GLU A 660 13.88 -9.70 6.99
N ARG A 661 14.41 -8.78 6.17
CA ARG A 661 14.92 -9.07 4.82
C ARG A 661 16.44 -9.06 4.70
N ALA A 662 17.13 -8.36 5.59
CA ALA A 662 18.57 -8.23 5.57
C ALA A 662 19.20 -8.32 6.97
N ASP A 663 20.41 -8.88 7.04
CA ASP A 663 21.27 -8.86 8.21
C ASP A 663 22.01 -7.52 8.31
N LEU A 664 22.09 -6.94 9.51
CA LEU A 664 22.93 -5.78 9.79
C LEU A 664 24.37 -6.26 9.97
N LEU A 665 25.23 -5.89 9.02
CA LEU A 665 26.67 -6.17 9.05
C LEU A 665 27.41 -5.19 9.97
N GLY A 666 26.88 -3.97 10.06
CA GLY A 666 27.34 -2.93 10.96
C GLY A 666 26.84 -1.56 10.53
N ALA A 667 27.01 -0.56 11.40
CA ALA A 667 26.69 0.83 11.10
C ALA A 667 27.75 1.76 11.69
N ILE A 668 28.08 2.86 11.03
CA ILE A 668 29.05 3.86 11.50
C ILE A 668 28.33 5.20 11.63
N ARG A 669 28.36 5.82 12.80
CA ARG A 669 27.80 7.15 13.02
C ARG A 669 28.88 8.21 12.86
N LEU A 670 28.65 9.14 11.94
CA LEU A 670 29.60 10.20 11.57
C LEU A 670 29.45 11.44 12.47
N PRO A 671 30.53 12.23 12.66
CA PRO A 671 30.45 13.51 13.34
C PRO A 671 29.66 14.54 12.51
N ASN A 672 29.05 15.52 13.17
CA ASN A 672 28.19 16.51 12.52
C ASN A 672 28.91 17.32 11.43
N ASN A 673 30.23 17.48 11.53
CA ASN A 673 31.03 18.22 10.56
C ASN A 673 31.50 17.39 9.35
N ALA A 674 31.16 16.10 9.26
CA ALA A 674 31.64 15.20 8.19
C ALA A 674 31.31 15.71 6.77
N PHE A 675 30.24 16.51 6.63
CA PHE A 675 29.79 17.08 5.36
C PHE A 675 29.89 18.63 5.32
N ARG A 676 30.49 19.27 6.33
CA ARG A 676 30.56 20.75 6.41
C ARG A 676 31.38 21.36 5.27
N ALA A 677 32.55 20.80 4.96
CA ALA A 677 33.48 21.38 4.00
C ALA A 677 32.97 21.32 2.54
N ASN A 678 32.44 20.16 2.15
CA ASN A 678 31.96 19.88 0.79
C ASN A 678 30.49 20.25 0.58
N ALA A 679 29.60 19.95 1.54
CA ALA A 679 28.15 20.14 1.39
C ALA A 679 27.58 21.31 2.22
N GLY A 680 28.32 21.87 3.18
CA GLY A 680 27.90 23.06 3.92
C GLY A 680 26.87 22.81 5.02
N THR A 681 26.73 21.57 5.50
CA THR A 681 25.72 21.17 6.49
C THR A 681 26.33 20.50 7.71
N ASP A 682 25.76 20.79 8.88
CA ASP A 682 26.13 20.18 10.16
C ASP A 682 25.10 19.13 10.59
N VAL A 683 25.12 17.97 9.92
CA VAL A 683 24.12 16.90 10.15
C VAL A 683 24.79 15.61 10.59
N VAL A 684 24.27 15.00 11.65
CA VAL A 684 24.67 13.65 12.06
C VAL A 684 24.06 12.63 11.09
N SER A 685 24.93 11.82 10.50
CA SER A 685 24.57 10.83 9.49
C SER A 685 25.17 9.48 9.84
N ASP A 686 24.52 8.41 9.40
CA ASP A 686 24.96 7.04 9.62
C ASP A 686 25.32 6.40 8.27
N ILE A 687 26.36 5.56 8.24
CA ILE A 687 26.67 4.62 7.16
C ILE A 687 26.16 3.27 7.61
N ILE A 688 25.23 2.65 6.88
CA ILE A 688 24.61 1.37 7.25
C ILE A 688 24.97 0.31 6.22
N PHE A 689 25.47 -0.83 6.68
CA PHE A 689 25.80 -2.00 5.87
C PHE A 689 24.82 -3.14 6.16
N LEU A 690 24.09 -3.56 5.12
CA LEU A 690 23.11 -4.64 5.19
C LEU A 690 23.45 -5.73 4.17
N GLN A 691 23.20 -7.00 4.50
CA GLN A 691 23.27 -8.11 3.55
C GLN A 691 21.90 -8.74 3.37
N LYS A 692 21.41 -8.81 2.14
CA LYS A 692 20.10 -9.41 1.85
C LYS A 692 20.10 -10.91 2.15
N ARG A 693 19.05 -11.37 2.83
CA ARG A 693 18.82 -12.81 3.08
C ARG A 693 18.19 -13.49 1.88
N ASP A 694 18.43 -14.79 1.77
CA ASP A 694 17.76 -15.67 0.79
C ASP A 694 16.24 -15.70 0.96
N ARG A 695 15.76 -15.49 2.18
CA ARG A 695 14.34 -15.41 2.52
C ARG A 695 14.11 -14.47 3.69
N PRO A 696 12.94 -13.81 3.76
CA PRO A 696 12.55 -13.08 4.93
C PRO A 696 12.52 -13.98 6.18
N ALA A 697 12.95 -13.44 7.31
CA ALA A 697 12.92 -14.08 8.60
C ALA A 697 12.05 -13.26 9.56
N ASP A 698 11.17 -13.92 10.31
CA ASP A 698 10.41 -13.28 11.37
C ASP A 698 11.29 -13.21 12.63
N ILE A 699 12.20 -12.24 12.64
CA ILE A 699 13.13 -11.99 13.73
C ILE A 699 13.11 -10.51 14.10
N GLU A 700 13.39 -10.23 15.37
CA GLU A 700 13.51 -8.87 15.87
C GLU A 700 14.82 -8.72 16.66
N PRO A 701 15.96 -8.58 15.95
CA PRO A 701 17.26 -8.42 16.58
C PRO A 701 17.34 -7.10 17.38
N ALA A 702 18.26 -7.04 18.34
CA ALA A 702 18.36 -5.94 19.31
C ALA A 702 18.41 -4.55 18.65
N TRP A 703 19.13 -4.39 17.54
CA TRP A 703 19.27 -3.13 16.81
C TRP A 703 17.94 -2.59 16.22
N VAL A 704 16.88 -3.39 16.15
CA VAL A 704 15.54 -2.88 15.76
C VAL A 704 15.01 -1.89 16.81
N GLN A 705 15.46 -2.00 18.05
CA GLN A 705 15.01 -1.19 19.17
C GLN A 705 16.00 -0.08 19.51
N LEU A 706 15.52 0.91 20.27
CA LEU A 706 16.38 1.93 20.88
C LEU A 706 16.88 1.44 22.23
N GLY A 707 18.12 1.79 22.54
CA GLY A 707 18.74 1.66 23.84
C GLY A 707 19.00 3.02 24.48
N LYS A 708 19.67 3.00 25.63
CA LYS A 708 20.08 4.21 26.35
C LYS A 708 21.56 4.14 26.69
N THR A 709 22.31 5.18 26.35
CA THR A 709 23.75 5.27 26.70
C THR A 709 23.95 5.53 28.19
N GLU A 710 25.18 5.36 28.69
CA GLU A 710 25.54 5.68 30.07
C GLU A 710 25.23 7.15 30.44
N ASP A 711 25.42 8.06 29.48
CA ASP A 711 25.13 9.49 29.63
C ASP A 711 23.64 9.85 29.42
N GLY A 712 22.79 8.85 29.17
CA GLY A 712 21.34 9.01 29.13
C GLY A 712 20.75 9.39 27.76
N PHE A 713 21.51 9.26 26.67
CA PHE A 713 21.00 9.49 25.31
C PHE A 713 20.21 8.28 24.81
N ASP A 714 19.01 8.53 24.28
CA ASP A 714 18.21 7.49 23.61
C ASP A 714 18.67 7.38 22.15
N ILE A 715 19.41 6.32 21.81
CA ILE A 715 19.94 6.04 20.46
C ILE A 715 19.68 4.59 20.08
N ASN A 716 19.91 4.21 18.82
CA ASN A 716 19.78 2.81 18.41
C ASN A 716 20.59 1.86 19.29
N GLN A 717 20.02 0.71 19.65
CA GLN A 717 20.68 -0.28 20.50
C GLN A 717 22.03 -0.74 19.93
N TYR A 718 22.20 -0.80 18.61
CA TYR A 718 23.48 -1.11 17.98
C TYR A 718 24.60 -0.14 18.42
N PHE A 719 24.34 1.17 18.43
CA PHE A 719 25.35 2.17 18.84
C PHE A 719 25.56 2.21 20.36
N VAL A 720 24.60 1.72 21.16
CA VAL A 720 24.79 1.50 22.59
C VAL A 720 25.74 0.33 22.84
N ASP A 721 25.57 -0.75 22.07
CA ASP A 721 26.38 -1.96 22.19
C ASP A 721 27.78 -1.79 21.55
N HIS A 722 27.89 -0.88 20.57
CA HIS A 722 29.10 -0.58 19.81
C HIS A 722 29.46 0.92 19.85
N PRO A 723 29.84 1.47 21.02
CA PRO A 723 30.21 2.88 21.15
C PRO A 723 31.43 3.26 20.29
N GLU A 724 32.31 2.31 19.96
CA GLU A 724 33.43 2.48 19.02
C GLU A 724 32.99 2.85 17.60
N MET A 725 31.73 2.60 17.25
CA MET A 725 31.16 2.92 15.93
C MET A 725 30.56 4.33 15.86
N VAL A 726 30.69 5.13 16.92
CA VAL A 726 30.32 6.55 16.95
C VAL A 726 31.59 7.39 16.84
N LEU A 727 31.82 8.01 15.68
CA LEU A 727 33.06 8.72 15.35
C LEU A 727 33.06 10.17 15.88
N GLY A 728 32.84 10.31 17.18
CA GLY A 728 32.74 11.59 17.86
C GLY A 728 32.19 11.49 19.27
N GLU A 729 32.09 12.62 19.95
CA GLU A 729 31.49 12.71 21.28
C GLU A 729 29.99 13.00 21.17
N LEU A 730 29.15 12.13 21.74
CA LEU A 730 27.72 12.35 21.85
C LEU A 730 27.47 13.54 22.79
N THR A 731 26.80 14.57 22.28
CA THR A 731 26.47 15.76 23.05
C THR A 731 25.14 16.33 22.58
N THR A 732 24.69 17.44 23.16
CA THR A 732 23.52 18.18 22.69
C THR A 732 23.94 19.52 22.11
N GLU A 733 23.32 19.90 21.00
CA GLU A 733 23.38 21.27 20.51
C GLU A 733 22.02 21.94 20.62
N SER A 734 22.03 23.21 21.01
CA SER A 734 20.82 24.01 21.07
C SER A 734 20.42 24.40 19.65
N THR A 735 19.29 23.88 19.19
CA THR A 735 18.72 24.26 17.91
C THR A 735 18.13 25.68 17.97
N GLN A 736 17.89 26.30 16.81
CA GLN A 736 17.23 27.62 16.70
C GLN A 736 15.82 27.68 17.33
N TYR A 737 15.26 26.53 17.73
CA TYR A 737 13.98 26.38 18.41
C TYR A 737 14.12 26.06 19.91
N GLY A 738 15.33 26.18 20.48
CA GLY A 738 15.60 25.95 21.90
C GLY A 738 15.54 24.49 22.34
N ARG A 739 15.38 23.54 21.42
CA ARG A 739 15.49 22.10 21.71
C ARG A 739 16.95 21.69 21.70
N GLU A 740 17.36 20.97 22.73
CA GLU A 740 18.61 20.21 22.74
C GLU A 740 18.44 19.01 21.82
N GLU A 741 19.02 19.09 20.61
CA GLU A 741 19.10 17.93 19.74
C GLU A 741 20.42 17.22 19.97
N LEU A 742 20.35 15.89 20.03
CA LEU A 742 21.54 15.05 20.05
C LEU A 742 22.41 15.43 18.83
N THR A 743 23.72 15.54 19.02
CA THR A 743 24.71 15.78 17.98
C THR A 743 25.95 14.93 18.28
N VAL A 744 26.84 14.82 17.31
CA VAL A 744 28.11 14.08 17.45
C VAL A 744 29.23 15.06 17.16
N ALA A 745 29.87 15.57 18.20
CA ALA A 745 30.96 16.53 18.08
C ALA A 745 32.24 15.79 17.62
N PRO A 746 33.02 16.35 16.68
CA PRO A 746 34.27 15.74 16.25
C PRO A 746 35.30 15.72 17.39
N ILE A 747 36.06 14.62 17.52
CA ILE A 747 37.14 14.51 18.51
C ILE A 747 38.30 15.42 18.09
N GLU A 748 38.69 16.36 18.95
CA GLU A 748 39.79 17.29 18.66
C GLU A 748 41.11 16.54 18.37
N GLY A 749 41.80 16.93 17.29
CA GLY A 749 43.11 16.39 16.93
C GLY A 749 43.08 15.03 16.20
N THR A 750 41.90 14.51 15.88
CA THR A 750 41.74 13.26 15.10
C THR A 750 41.33 13.54 13.65
N SER A 751 41.68 12.63 12.75
CA SER A 751 41.25 12.64 11.34
C SER A 751 40.01 11.75 11.16
N LEU A 752 39.04 12.20 10.37
CA LEU A 752 37.88 11.37 10.00
C LEU A 752 38.31 10.13 9.20
N ALA A 753 39.35 10.26 8.37
CA ALA A 753 39.87 9.15 7.57
C ALA A 753 40.42 8.02 8.45
N ASP A 754 41.18 8.37 9.49
CA ASP A 754 41.77 7.40 10.42
C ASP A 754 40.68 6.71 11.26
N GLN A 755 39.68 7.48 11.71
CA GLN A 755 38.52 6.95 12.44
C GLN A 755 37.68 5.99 11.58
N LEU A 756 37.43 6.32 10.31
CA LEU A 756 36.74 5.42 9.38
C LEU A 756 37.56 4.14 9.13
N ALA A 757 38.88 4.26 8.94
CA ALA A 757 39.75 3.11 8.72
C ALA A 757 39.79 2.15 9.93
N GLU A 758 39.57 2.66 11.15
CA GLU A 758 39.40 1.86 12.36
C GLU A 758 38.00 1.23 12.40
N ALA A 759 36.93 2.03 12.28
CA ALA A 759 35.54 1.56 12.36
C ALA A 759 35.18 0.49 11.32
N VAL A 760 35.71 0.63 10.10
CA VAL A 760 35.52 -0.34 9.01
C VAL A 760 36.05 -1.74 9.38
N GLN A 761 37.00 -1.85 10.32
CA GLN A 761 37.51 -3.15 10.79
C GLN A 761 36.50 -3.93 11.64
N HIS A 762 35.50 -3.23 12.19
CA HIS A 762 34.44 -3.80 13.04
C HIS A 762 33.18 -4.17 12.26
N ILE A 763 33.12 -3.88 10.95
CA ILE A 763 32.00 -4.32 10.11
C ILE A 763 32.16 -5.81 9.81
N GLU A 764 31.17 -6.61 10.20
CA GLU A 764 31.19 -8.06 10.06
C GLU A 764 30.37 -8.49 8.85
N GLY A 765 30.99 -9.19 7.89
CA GLY A 765 30.27 -9.72 6.73
C GLY A 765 31.18 -10.43 5.76
N GLN A 766 30.63 -11.39 5.03
CA GLN A 766 31.30 -12.05 3.93
C GLN A 766 30.42 -11.95 2.69
N TYR A 767 30.93 -11.31 1.65
CA TYR A 767 30.33 -11.35 0.33
C TYR A 767 30.57 -12.74 -0.25
N THR A 768 29.48 -13.47 -0.48
CA THR A 768 29.53 -14.76 -1.17
C THR A 768 29.29 -14.50 -2.66
N GLU A 769 30.32 -14.69 -3.46
CA GLU A 769 30.20 -14.75 -4.91
C GLU A 769 29.22 -15.87 -5.30
N VAL A 770 28.49 -15.71 -6.40
CA VAL A 770 27.49 -16.70 -6.82
C VAL A 770 28.20 -18.02 -7.15
N GLU A 771 28.09 -19.03 -6.27
CA GLU A 771 28.53 -20.40 -6.57
C GLU A 771 27.61 -20.98 -7.64
N VAL A 772 28.14 -21.08 -8.86
CA VAL A 772 27.49 -21.82 -9.95
C VAL A 772 27.65 -23.31 -9.65
N GLU A 773 26.56 -24.00 -9.29
CA GLU A 773 26.55 -25.47 -9.21
C GLU A 773 26.97 -26.03 -10.58
N THR A 774 28.22 -26.45 -10.72
CA THR A 774 28.66 -27.24 -11.86
C THR A 774 28.14 -28.65 -11.67
N PRO A 775 27.36 -29.23 -12.61
CA PRO A 775 27.18 -30.67 -12.62
C PRO A 775 28.57 -31.31 -12.79
N ASP A 776 28.94 -32.20 -11.87
CA ASP A 776 30.19 -32.96 -11.85
C ASP A 776 30.52 -33.53 -13.23
N ILE A 777 31.41 -32.86 -13.96
CA ILE A 777 32.19 -33.45 -15.03
C ILE A 777 33.61 -32.94 -14.85
N ALA A 778 34.47 -33.84 -14.42
CA ALA A 778 35.91 -33.62 -14.32
C ALA A 778 36.47 -33.27 -15.70
N ASP A 779 36.96 -32.05 -15.86
CA ASP A 779 38.16 -31.70 -16.63
C ASP A 779 38.54 -30.24 -16.31
N VAL A 780 39.73 -30.06 -15.74
CA VAL A 780 40.23 -28.82 -15.11
C VAL A 780 40.87 -27.88 -16.15
N GLU A 781 40.29 -27.76 -17.34
CA GLU A 781 40.79 -26.84 -18.39
C GLU A 781 39.73 -25.90 -19.00
N ASN A 782 38.44 -26.03 -18.64
CA ASN A 782 37.40 -25.08 -19.06
C ASN A 782 37.01 -24.16 -17.89
N GLU A 783 37.68 -23.01 -17.77
CA GLU A 783 37.13 -21.88 -17.01
C GLU A 783 35.83 -21.45 -17.71
N LYS A 784 34.67 -21.81 -17.15
CA LYS A 784 33.36 -21.37 -17.65
C LYS A 784 33.32 -19.85 -17.65
N HIS A 785 33.03 -19.22 -18.78
CA HIS A 785 32.87 -17.77 -18.84
C HIS A 785 31.61 -17.35 -18.06
N ILE A 786 31.81 -16.62 -16.97
CA ILE A 786 30.77 -15.94 -16.20
C ILE A 786 30.82 -14.47 -16.59
N LEU A 787 29.65 -13.92 -16.94
CA LEU A 787 29.48 -12.50 -17.23
C LEU A 787 28.56 -11.88 -16.17
N PRO A 788 28.75 -10.60 -15.78
CA PRO A 788 27.73 -9.88 -15.04
C PRO A 788 26.42 -9.86 -15.84
N ALA A 789 25.28 -9.95 -15.16
CA ALA A 789 23.98 -10.04 -15.81
C ALA A 789 23.69 -8.80 -16.65
N ASP A 790 23.03 -9.04 -17.78
CA ASP A 790 22.49 -8.01 -18.65
C ASP A 790 21.09 -7.61 -18.15
N PRO A 791 20.80 -6.30 -17.97
CA PRO A 791 19.50 -5.84 -17.47
C PRO A 791 18.33 -6.21 -18.39
N ASP A 792 18.56 -6.31 -19.71
CA ASP A 792 17.50 -6.60 -20.69
C ASP A 792 17.15 -8.09 -20.75
N VAL A 793 17.96 -8.94 -20.12
CA VAL A 793 17.73 -10.38 -20.03
C VAL A 793 16.99 -10.68 -18.74
N LYS A 794 15.71 -11.07 -18.78
CA LYS A 794 14.95 -11.43 -17.56
C LYS A 794 15.66 -12.49 -16.70
N ASN A 795 15.57 -12.37 -15.37
CA ASN A 795 16.13 -13.37 -14.44
C ASN A 795 15.58 -14.78 -14.72
N PHE A 796 16.39 -15.82 -14.50
CA PHE A 796 16.10 -17.23 -14.80
C PHE A 796 15.73 -17.45 -16.27
N SER A 797 16.48 -16.87 -17.21
CA SER A 797 16.20 -16.99 -18.64
C SER A 797 17.47 -17.21 -19.45
N TYR A 798 17.36 -17.88 -20.59
CA TYR A 798 18.48 -18.04 -21.52
C TYR A 798 18.60 -16.80 -22.42
N THR A 799 19.84 -16.45 -22.77
CA THR A 799 20.19 -15.42 -23.75
C THR A 799 21.33 -15.90 -24.64
N VAL A 800 21.60 -15.15 -25.71
CA VAL A 800 22.70 -15.44 -26.65
C VAL A 800 23.62 -14.23 -26.70
N VAL A 801 24.89 -14.43 -26.34
CA VAL A 801 25.94 -13.40 -26.34
C VAL A 801 27.09 -13.91 -27.20
N ASP A 802 27.51 -13.14 -28.20
CA ASP A 802 28.56 -13.52 -29.16
C ASP A 802 28.37 -14.90 -29.81
N GLY A 803 27.11 -15.29 -30.01
CA GLY A 803 26.73 -16.57 -30.59
C GLY A 803 26.81 -17.75 -29.61
N GLU A 804 27.17 -17.54 -28.35
CA GLU A 804 27.15 -18.54 -27.27
C GLU A 804 25.91 -18.38 -26.38
N VAL A 805 25.43 -19.49 -25.80
CA VAL A 805 24.24 -19.50 -24.94
C VAL A 805 24.64 -19.25 -23.50
N PHE A 806 23.98 -18.30 -22.86
CA PHE A 806 24.13 -18.01 -21.44
C PHE A 806 22.79 -18.21 -20.72
N TYR A 807 22.84 -18.62 -19.46
CA TYR A 807 21.68 -18.65 -18.57
C TYR A 807 21.88 -17.60 -17.47
N ARG A 808 20.90 -16.70 -17.33
CA ARG A 808 20.90 -15.68 -16.28
C ARG A 808 20.33 -16.26 -15.00
N GLU A 809 21.08 -16.14 -13.92
CA GLU A 809 20.62 -16.38 -12.56
C GLU A 809 21.05 -15.20 -11.68
N ASN A 810 20.07 -14.45 -11.21
CA ASN A 810 20.21 -13.22 -10.45
C ASN A 810 21.11 -12.19 -11.16
N SER A 811 22.28 -11.91 -10.58
CA SER A 811 23.26 -10.92 -11.04
C SER A 811 24.31 -11.47 -11.99
N VAL A 812 24.29 -12.76 -12.34
CA VAL A 812 25.27 -13.38 -13.24
C VAL A 812 24.62 -14.09 -14.42
N MET A 813 25.37 -14.18 -15.51
CA MET A 813 25.08 -14.98 -16.69
C MET A 813 26.19 -15.99 -16.88
N THR A 814 25.82 -17.28 -16.82
CA THR A 814 26.78 -18.38 -16.96
C THR A 814 26.67 -18.99 -18.34
N GLN A 815 27.81 -19.17 -19.03
CA GLN A 815 27.82 -19.87 -20.32
C GLN A 815 27.36 -21.32 -20.14
N VAL A 816 26.42 -21.75 -20.98
CA VAL A 816 25.90 -23.11 -21.00
C VAL A 816 26.52 -23.87 -22.17
N GLU A 817 27.34 -24.85 -21.87
CA GLU A 817 27.92 -25.72 -22.89
C GLU A 817 26.83 -26.66 -23.46
N LEU A 818 26.57 -26.51 -24.75
CA LEU A 818 25.56 -27.28 -25.46
C LEU A 818 26.15 -27.83 -26.77
N SER A 819 25.81 -29.07 -27.12
CA SER A 819 26.08 -29.58 -28.47
C SER A 819 25.43 -28.69 -29.54
N ASP A 820 25.98 -28.62 -30.75
CA ASP A 820 25.48 -27.75 -31.84
C ASP A 820 23.96 -27.85 -32.07
N THR A 821 23.41 -29.08 -31.98
CA THR A 821 21.97 -29.31 -32.14
C THR A 821 21.16 -28.79 -30.94
N ALA A 822 21.66 -28.92 -29.72
CA ALA A 822 21.01 -28.40 -28.52
C ALA A 822 21.11 -26.87 -28.46
N LYS A 823 22.28 -26.32 -28.79
CA LYS A 823 22.51 -24.89 -28.93
C LYS A 823 21.55 -24.27 -29.92
N GLY A 824 21.43 -24.86 -31.12
CA GLY A 824 20.49 -24.41 -32.14
C GLY A 824 19.01 -24.46 -31.70
N ARG A 825 18.63 -25.38 -30.80
CA ARG A 825 17.27 -25.41 -30.20
C ARG A 825 17.09 -24.26 -29.23
N VAL A 826 18.01 -24.10 -28.28
CA VAL A 826 17.93 -23.05 -27.26
C VAL A 826 17.95 -21.67 -27.90
N THR A 827 18.87 -21.40 -28.83
CA THR A 827 18.93 -20.14 -29.59
C THR A 827 17.63 -19.84 -30.34
N GLY A 828 17.05 -20.83 -31.02
CA GLY A 828 15.77 -20.62 -31.72
C GLY A 828 14.60 -20.35 -30.79
N MET A 829 14.59 -20.94 -29.59
CA MET A 829 13.58 -20.65 -28.56
C MET A 829 13.78 -19.27 -27.92
N VAL A 830 15.03 -18.82 -27.74
CA VAL A 830 15.33 -17.45 -27.31
C VAL A 830 14.83 -16.42 -28.33
N GLU A 831 15.06 -16.66 -29.63
CA GLU A 831 14.58 -15.78 -30.72
C GLU A 831 13.04 -15.68 -30.76
N LEU A 832 12.36 -16.82 -30.60
CA LEU A 832 10.89 -16.85 -30.49
C LEU A 832 10.42 -16.09 -29.26
N ARG A 833 11.07 -16.26 -28.11
CA ARG A 833 10.73 -15.57 -26.85
C ARG A 833 10.86 -14.06 -27.01
N GLN A 834 11.94 -13.58 -27.60
CA GLN A 834 12.17 -12.16 -27.87
C GLN A 834 11.05 -11.61 -28.76
N THR A 835 10.76 -12.28 -29.88
CA THR A 835 9.71 -11.82 -30.81
C THR A 835 8.31 -11.82 -30.16
N VAL A 836 8.01 -12.78 -29.27
CA VAL A 836 6.75 -12.80 -28.51
C VAL A 836 6.67 -11.64 -27.53
N ASN A 837 7.76 -11.35 -26.80
CA ASN A 837 7.81 -10.23 -25.87
C ASN A 837 7.68 -8.89 -26.59
N ASP A 838 8.35 -8.70 -27.73
CA ASP A 838 8.21 -7.50 -28.58
C ASP A 838 6.75 -7.32 -29.01
N LEU A 839 6.08 -8.41 -29.40
CA LEU A 839 4.68 -8.38 -29.81
C LEU A 839 3.72 -8.08 -28.63
N ILE A 840 4.03 -8.55 -27.42
CA ILE A 840 3.27 -8.22 -26.21
C ILE A 840 3.45 -6.73 -25.88
N ASP A 841 4.68 -6.22 -25.93
CA ASP A 841 4.98 -4.82 -25.68
C ASP A 841 4.28 -3.89 -26.66
N GLN A 842 4.37 -4.17 -27.97
CA GLN A 842 3.65 -3.42 -29.01
C GLN A 842 2.14 -3.36 -28.77
N GLN A 843 1.54 -4.47 -28.31
CA GLN A 843 0.11 -4.51 -28.04
C GLN A 843 -0.28 -3.77 -26.76
N LEU A 844 0.56 -3.84 -25.72
CA LEU A 844 0.38 -3.11 -24.46
C LEU A 844 0.47 -1.60 -24.67
N ASN A 845 1.44 -1.16 -25.48
CA ASN A 845 1.73 0.25 -25.76
C ASN A 845 0.95 0.82 -26.96
N ASP A 846 -0.11 0.13 -27.40
CA ASP A 846 -1.01 0.52 -28.48
C ASP A 846 -0.36 0.91 -29.82
N TYR A 847 0.69 0.19 -30.23
CA TYR A 847 1.37 0.45 -31.50
C TYR A 847 0.40 0.31 -32.70
N PRO A 848 0.69 1.00 -33.84
CA PRO A 848 -0.07 0.86 -35.07
C PRO A 848 -0.26 -0.60 -35.50
N ASP A 849 -1.42 -0.90 -36.08
CA ASP A 849 -1.75 -2.27 -36.53
C ASP A 849 -0.76 -2.82 -37.58
N GLU A 850 -0.13 -1.95 -38.37
CA GLU A 850 0.89 -2.33 -39.36
C GLU A 850 2.15 -2.91 -38.69
N ASP A 851 2.62 -2.28 -37.60
CA ASP A 851 3.80 -2.74 -36.85
C ASP A 851 3.53 -4.09 -36.16
N ILE A 852 2.34 -4.21 -35.56
CA ILE A 852 1.88 -5.46 -34.93
C ILE A 852 1.81 -6.59 -35.96
N GLN A 853 1.27 -6.32 -37.16
CA GLN A 853 1.19 -7.31 -38.24
C GLN A 853 2.58 -7.71 -38.74
N ALA A 854 3.53 -6.77 -38.83
CA ALA A 854 4.91 -7.06 -39.20
C ALA A 854 5.59 -7.99 -38.19
N THR A 855 5.44 -7.73 -36.89
CA THR A 855 5.98 -8.58 -35.82
C THR A 855 5.28 -9.95 -35.79
N GLN A 856 3.98 -10.01 -36.03
CA GLN A 856 3.24 -11.28 -36.18
C GLN A 856 3.75 -12.11 -37.37
N ALA A 857 4.06 -11.47 -38.51
CA ALA A 857 4.65 -12.14 -39.66
C ALA A 857 6.05 -12.68 -39.34
N LYS A 858 6.88 -11.90 -38.62
CA LYS A 858 8.19 -12.34 -38.11
C LYS A 858 8.06 -13.55 -37.19
N LEU A 859 7.13 -13.50 -36.22
CA LEU A 859 6.86 -14.61 -35.30
C LEU A 859 6.41 -15.86 -36.06
N ASN A 860 5.54 -15.73 -37.06
CA ASN A 860 5.12 -16.85 -37.90
C ASN A 860 6.30 -17.49 -38.62
N ALA A 861 7.13 -16.69 -39.28
CA ALA A 861 8.28 -17.18 -40.04
C ALA A 861 9.31 -17.87 -39.13
N ALA A 862 9.65 -17.27 -37.98
CA ALA A 862 10.57 -17.85 -37.01
C ALA A 862 10.04 -19.18 -36.45
N TYR A 863 8.74 -19.23 -36.11
CA TYR A 863 8.11 -20.44 -35.56
C TYR A 863 8.07 -21.58 -36.59
N ASP A 864 7.70 -21.29 -37.84
CA ASP A 864 7.65 -22.30 -38.89
C ASP A 864 9.06 -22.85 -39.22
N ALA A 865 10.07 -21.98 -39.21
CA ALA A 865 11.47 -22.40 -39.37
C ALA A 865 11.96 -23.27 -38.19
N PHE A 866 11.63 -22.87 -36.96
CA PHE A 866 11.97 -23.62 -35.75
C PHE A 866 11.34 -25.01 -35.75
N THR A 867 10.03 -25.08 -35.95
CA THR A 867 9.27 -26.33 -35.89
C THR A 867 9.66 -27.31 -36.99
N ALA A 868 9.93 -26.82 -38.21
CA ALA A 868 10.43 -27.64 -39.30
C ALA A 868 11.77 -28.33 -38.99
N LYS A 869 12.65 -27.67 -38.23
CA LYS A 869 14.00 -28.17 -37.93
C LYS A 869 14.06 -28.95 -36.61
N TYR A 870 13.31 -28.52 -35.60
CA TYR A 870 13.48 -28.99 -34.22
C TYR A 870 12.23 -29.64 -33.61
N GLY A 871 11.08 -29.61 -34.30
CA GLY A 871 9.81 -30.09 -33.76
C GLY A 871 9.08 -29.05 -32.92
N LEU A 872 7.99 -29.44 -32.28
CA LEU A 872 7.10 -28.55 -31.52
C LEU A 872 7.80 -27.99 -30.28
N LEU A 873 7.44 -26.80 -29.85
CA LEU A 873 7.94 -26.17 -28.62
C LEU A 873 7.63 -27.04 -27.39
N ASN A 874 6.44 -27.64 -27.36
CA ASN A 874 6.02 -28.56 -26.31
C ASN A 874 6.69 -29.96 -26.39
N ASP A 875 7.53 -30.24 -27.40
CA ASP A 875 8.23 -31.52 -27.49
C ASP A 875 9.16 -31.73 -26.30
N ARG A 876 9.15 -32.95 -25.75
CA ARG A 876 9.97 -33.34 -24.58
C ARG A 876 11.46 -33.00 -24.71
N LYS A 877 12.01 -33.00 -25.94
CA LYS A 877 13.42 -32.65 -26.20
C LYS A 877 13.67 -31.15 -26.07
N ASN A 878 12.76 -30.32 -26.56
CA ASN A 878 12.83 -28.87 -26.45
C ASN A 878 12.56 -28.45 -25.00
N GLY A 879 11.53 -29.01 -24.37
CA GLY A 879 11.21 -28.75 -22.97
C GLY A 879 12.36 -29.04 -22.02
N ARG A 880 13.01 -30.21 -22.12
CA ARG A 880 14.18 -30.52 -21.27
C ARG A 880 15.35 -29.54 -21.40
N LEU A 881 15.50 -28.89 -22.55
CA LEU A 881 16.59 -27.95 -22.80
C LEU A 881 16.26 -26.52 -22.37
N PHE A 882 14.97 -26.20 -22.21
CA PHE A 882 14.50 -24.83 -22.01
C PHE A 882 13.58 -24.67 -20.79
N GLU A 883 13.28 -25.74 -20.03
CA GLU A 883 12.35 -25.74 -18.89
C GLU A 883 12.77 -24.84 -17.72
N GLN A 884 14.05 -24.49 -17.65
CA GLN A 884 14.57 -23.54 -16.67
C GLN A 884 14.26 -22.08 -17.04
N ASP A 885 13.95 -21.79 -18.31
CA ASP A 885 13.60 -20.44 -18.75
C ASP A 885 12.24 -20.02 -18.18
N SER A 886 12.22 -18.85 -17.55
CA SER A 886 11.03 -18.26 -16.92
C SER A 886 9.86 -18.06 -17.90
N SER A 887 10.12 -18.01 -19.20
CA SER A 887 9.13 -17.78 -20.26
C SER A 887 8.84 -19.05 -21.08
N TYR A 888 9.37 -20.21 -20.70
CA TYR A 888 9.15 -21.45 -21.45
C TYR A 888 7.66 -21.80 -21.61
N TYR A 889 6.86 -21.64 -20.56
CA TYR A 889 5.42 -21.92 -20.63
C TYR A 889 4.65 -20.91 -21.47
N LEU A 890 5.13 -19.66 -21.56
CA LEU A 890 4.58 -18.67 -22.49
C LEU A 890 4.79 -19.13 -23.93
N LEU A 891 6.01 -19.60 -24.26
CA LEU A 891 6.29 -20.19 -25.58
C LEU A 891 5.43 -21.42 -25.85
N CYS A 892 5.23 -22.29 -24.86
CA CYS A 892 4.36 -23.46 -25.01
C CYS A 892 2.92 -23.07 -25.37
N SER A 893 2.43 -21.91 -24.91
CA SER A 893 1.07 -21.43 -25.19
C SER A 893 0.88 -20.95 -26.64
N LEU A 894 1.96 -20.84 -27.43
CA LEU A 894 1.90 -20.58 -28.87
C LEU A 894 1.27 -21.74 -29.66
N GLU A 895 1.24 -22.94 -29.07
CA GLU A 895 0.78 -24.17 -29.71
C GLU A 895 -0.52 -24.66 -29.07
N ASN A 896 -1.62 -24.65 -29.82
CA ASN A 896 -2.83 -25.36 -29.40
C ASN A 896 -2.67 -26.81 -29.82
N LEU A 897 -2.45 -27.70 -28.86
CA LEU A 897 -2.30 -29.13 -29.13
C LEU A 897 -3.66 -29.85 -29.06
N ASP A 898 -3.78 -30.99 -29.73
CA ASP A 898 -4.88 -31.93 -29.55
C ASP A 898 -4.62 -32.90 -28.38
N GLU A 899 -5.55 -33.84 -28.16
CA GLU A 899 -5.47 -34.79 -27.05
C GLU A 899 -4.29 -35.78 -27.18
N GLN A 900 -3.75 -35.93 -28.39
CA GLN A 900 -2.63 -36.79 -28.72
C GLN A 900 -1.29 -36.03 -28.72
N GLY A 901 -1.30 -34.74 -28.36
CA GLY A 901 -0.12 -33.88 -28.33
C GLY A 901 0.37 -33.47 -29.72
N GLN A 902 -0.49 -33.54 -30.75
CA GLN A 902 -0.19 -33.01 -32.09
C GLN A 902 -0.68 -31.56 -32.22
N LEU A 903 -0.04 -30.77 -33.07
CA LEU A 903 -0.42 -29.38 -33.29
C LEU A 903 -1.78 -29.28 -33.99
N LYS A 904 -2.80 -28.80 -33.28
CA LYS A 904 -4.13 -28.52 -33.82
C LYS A 904 -4.16 -27.17 -34.55
N SER A 905 -3.60 -26.13 -33.92
CA SER A 905 -3.47 -24.80 -34.51
C SER A 905 -2.44 -23.94 -33.78
N LYS A 906 -1.98 -22.86 -34.43
CA LYS A 906 -1.21 -21.80 -33.78
C LYS A 906 -2.13 -20.96 -32.87
N ALA A 907 -1.57 -20.33 -31.84
CA ALA A 907 -2.29 -19.41 -30.97
C ALA A 907 -2.83 -18.18 -31.71
N ALA A 908 -3.83 -17.53 -31.11
CA ALA A 908 -4.44 -16.31 -31.67
C ALA A 908 -3.43 -15.16 -31.89
N MET A 909 -2.40 -15.10 -31.03
CA MET A 909 -1.35 -14.07 -31.07
C MET A 909 -0.62 -13.98 -32.42
N PHE A 910 -0.57 -15.07 -33.20
CA PHE A 910 0.02 -15.09 -34.54
C PHE A 910 -0.79 -14.33 -35.60
N THR A 911 -2.05 -13.96 -35.31
CA THR A 911 -2.99 -13.45 -36.34
C THR A 911 -3.83 -12.26 -35.89
N LYS A 912 -3.95 -12.01 -34.58
CA LYS A 912 -4.75 -10.90 -34.05
C LYS A 912 -4.20 -10.41 -32.71
N ARG A 913 -4.53 -9.17 -32.38
CA ARG A 913 -4.26 -8.55 -31.08
C ARG A 913 -4.99 -9.31 -29.97
N THR A 914 -4.23 -9.78 -28.99
CA THR A 914 -4.69 -10.52 -27.80
C THR A 914 -4.71 -9.64 -26.54
N ILE A 915 -4.02 -8.50 -26.55
CA ILE A 915 -3.98 -7.53 -25.46
C ILE A 915 -4.50 -6.19 -26.00
N ARG A 916 -5.50 -5.60 -25.34
CA ARG A 916 -6.01 -4.26 -25.67
C ARG A 916 -5.76 -3.32 -24.48
N PRO A 917 -5.19 -2.13 -24.70
CA PRO A 917 -5.02 -1.15 -23.64
C PRO A 917 -6.39 -0.65 -23.16
N GLU A 918 -6.47 -0.38 -21.87
CA GLU A 918 -7.61 0.30 -21.26
C GLU A 918 -7.61 1.76 -21.74
N ARG A 919 -8.69 2.19 -22.38
CA ARG A 919 -8.86 3.56 -22.84
C ARG A 919 -9.86 4.22 -21.92
N THR A 920 -9.40 5.20 -21.15
CA THR A 920 -10.30 6.08 -20.40
C THR A 920 -11.07 6.95 -21.38
N VAL A 921 -12.37 7.06 -21.19
CA VAL A 921 -13.19 7.92 -22.04
C VAL A 921 -12.94 9.36 -21.58
N THR A 922 -12.33 10.18 -22.44
CA THR A 922 -12.01 11.57 -22.10
C THR A 922 -13.09 12.56 -22.54
N SER A 923 -14.05 12.13 -23.37
CA SER A 923 -15.16 12.96 -23.81
C SER A 923 -16.33 12.11 -24.33
N VAL A 924 -17.56 12.61 -24.15
CA VAL A 924 -18.79 12.03 -24.70
C VAL A 924 -19.71 13.13 -25.23
N ASP A 925 -20.63 12.78 -26.13
CA ASP A 925 -21.51 13.76 -26.78
C ASP A 925 -22.83 13.97 -26.03
N THR A 926 -23.27 12.98 -25.24
CA THR A 926 -24.59 12.98 -24.59
C THR A 926 -24.55 12.67 -23.09
N PRO A 927 -25.46 13.25 -22.27
CA PRO A 927 -25.57 12.91 -20.85
C PRO A 927 -25.83 11.44 -20.56
N SER A 928 -26.47 10.71 -21.49
CA SER A 928 -26.70 9.26 -21.36
C SER A 928 -25.40 8.45 -21.49
N GLU A 929 -24.50 8.84 -22.40
CA GLU A 929 -23.17 8.25 -22.51
C GLU A 929 -22.33 8.61 -21.29
N ALA A 930 -22.35 9.87 -20.86
CA ALA A 930 -21.67 10.32 -19.63
C ALA A 930 -22.12 9.52 -18.41
N LEU A 931 -23.42 9.22 -18.31
CA LEU A 931 -23.99 8.42 -17.23
C LEU A 931 -23.46 6.98 -17.28
N ALA A 932 -23.42 6.35 -18.46
CA ALA A 932 -22.88 5.01 -18.60
C ALA A 932 -21.39 4.93 -18.22
N VAL A 933 -20.60 5.94 -18.59
CA VAL A 933 -19.19 6.04 -18.17
C VAL A 933 -19.08 6.28 -16.66
N SER A 934 -19.86 7.20 -16.09
CA SER A 934 -19.88 7.47 -14.64
C SER A 934 -20.26 6.24 -13.82
N ILE A 935 -21.26 5.47 -14.25
CA ILE A 935 -21.63 4.22 -13.57
C ILE A 935 -20.54 3.16 -13.74
N GLY A 936 -19.96 3.04 -14.93
CA GLY A 936 -18.88 2.08 -15.22
C GLY A 936 -17.60 2.34 -14.45
N GLU A 937 -17.22 3.62 -14.27
CA GLU A 937 -15.94 4.00 -13.66
C GLU A 937 -16.07 4.39 -12.18
N HIS A 938 -17.13 5.10 -11.79
CA HIS A 938 -17.32 5.62 -10.43
C HIS A 938 -18.39 4.86 -9.63
N GLY A 939 -19.18 3.98 -10.26
CA GLY A 939 -20.21 3.18 -9.59
C GLY A 939 -21.40 3.97 -9.05
N LYS A 940 -21.55 5.23 -9.45
CA LYS A 940 -22.61 6.16 -8.98
C LYS A 940 -22.92 7.22 -10.05
N VAL A 941 -24.02 7.94 -9.87
CA VAL A 941 -24.34 9.14 -10.66
C VAL A 941 -23.46 10.29 -10.16
N ASP A 942 -22.36 10.59 -10.87
CA ASP A 942 -21.38 11.61 -10.49
C ASP A 942 -21.49 12.83 -11.43
N LEU A 943 -22.30 13.81 -11.04
CA LEU A 943 -22.59 14.98 -11.89
C LEU A 943 -21.35 15.83 -12.25
N PRO A 944 -20.41 16.09 -11.31
CA PRO A 944 -19.12 16.73 -11.65
C PRO A 944 -18.37 16.00 -12.76
N TYR A 945 -18.19 14.67 -12.60
CA TYR A 945 -17.46 13.88 -13.59
C TYR A 945 -18.18 13.82 -14.95
N MET A 946 -19.50 13.63 -14.94
CA MET A 946 -20.30 13.63 -16.17
C MET A 946 -20.23 14.99 -16.90
N ALA A 947 -20.16 16.10 -16.17
CA ALA A 947 -20.04 17.44 -16.73
C ALA A 947 -18.66 17.69 -17.36
N GLU A 948 -17.59 17.12 -16.78
CA GLU A 948 -16.25 17.13 -17.36
C GLU A 948 -16.21 16.37 -18.71
N LEU A 949 -16.80 15.16 -18.76
CA LEU A 949 -16.87 14.38 -20.00
C LEU A 949 -17.65 15.07 -21.12
N LEU A 950 -18.65 15.88 -20.79
CA LEU A 950 -19.45 16.66 -21.74
C LEU A 950 -18.80 17.99 -22.15
N GLY A 951 -17.66 18.37 -21.53
CA GLY A 951 -17.02 19.65 -21.76
C GLY A 951 -17.82 20.85 -21.22
N THR A 952 -18.72 20.63 -20.27
CA THR A 952 -19.53 21.68 -19.62
C THR A 952 -19.43 21.64 -18.08
N PRO A 953 -18.24 21.78 -17.47
CA PRO A 953 -18.08 21.73 -16.01
C PRO A 953 -18.98 22.74 -15.29
N GLY A 954 -19.70 22.28 -14.27
CA GLY A 954 -20.63 23.09 -13.47
C GLY A 954 -22.02 23.32 -14.08
N GLU A 955 -22.29 22.84 -15.30
CA GLU A 955 -23.62 22.94 -15.95
C GLU A 955 -24.49 21.68 -15.76
N TYR A 956 -24.81 21.34 -14.51
CA TYR A 956 -25.55 20.10 -14.19
C TYR A 956 -27.01 20.11 -14.64
N GLY A 957 -27.61 21.30 -14.84
CA GLY A 957 -29.02 21.43 -15.20
C GLY A 957 -29.39 20.75 -16.53
N ARG A 958 -28.46 20.69 -17.49
CA ARG A 958 -28.65 19.96 -18.76
C ARG A 958 -28.69 18.46 -18.51
N ILE A 959 -27.75 17.96 -17.72
CA ILE A 959 -27.61 16.54 -17.38
C ILE A 959 -28.88 16.05 -16.68
N THR A 960 -29.34 16.76 -15.64
CA THR A 960 -30.50 16.35 -14.84
C THR A 960 -31.83 16.49 -15.59
N ALA A 961 -31.94 17.46 -16.51
CA ALA A 961 -33.12 17.61 -17.36
C ALA A 961 -33.22 16.51 -18.43
N GLU A 962 -32.13 16.20 -19.14
CA GLU A 962 -32.12 15.17 -20.18
C GLU A 962 -32.22 13.75 -19.60
N LEU A 963 -31.72 13.53 -18.39
CA LEU A 963 -31.80 12.24 -17.67
C LEU A 963 -33.00 12.15 -16.71
N SER A 964 -33.96 13.07 -16.81
CA SER A 964 -35.16 13.05 -15.96
C SER A 964 -35.90 11.72 -16.10
N GLY A 965 -36.12 11.03 -14.97
CA GLY A 965 -36.76 9.72 -14.92
C GLY A 965 -35.81 8.53 -15.11
N VAL A 966 -34.56 8.75 -15.52
CA VAL A 966 -33.46 7.76 -15.50
C VAL A 966 -32.67 7.88 -14.20
N ILE A 967 -32.51 9.11 -13.71
CA ILE A 967 -31.93 9.42 -12.40
C ILE A 967 -32.93 10.21 -11.55
N PHE A 968 -32.83 10.08 -10.23
CA PHE A 968 -33.66 10.77 -9.25
C PHE A 968 -32.80 11.32 -8.12
N LYS A 969 -33.12 12.53 -7.66
CA LYS A 969 -32.52 13.10 -6.44
C LYS A 969 -33.26 12.59 -5.22
N ASP A 970 -32.55 12.02 -4.24
CA ASP A 970 -33.13 11.55 -2.99
C ASP A 970 -33.48 12.73 -2.07
N PRO A 971 -34.76 12.93 -1.70
CA PRO A 971 -35.17 13.99 -0.77
C PRO A 971 -34.57 13.88 0.64
N ALA A 972 -33.98 12.72 1.00
CA ALA A 972 -33.25 12.54 2.26
C ALA A 972 -31.87 13.21 2.27
N SER A 973 -31.30 13.47 1.10
CA SER A 973 -30.02 14.17 0.93
C SER A 973 -30.22 15.68 1.04
N ASP A 974 -29.13 16.46 1.13
CA ASP A 974 -29.22 17.92 1.19
C ASP A 974 -29.98 18.46 -0.04
N PRO A 975 -31.19 19.01 0.12
CA PRO A 975 -31.97 19.48 -1.02
C PRO A 975 -31.32 20.68 -1.70
N THR A 976 -30.48 21.43 -0.98
CA THR A 976 -29.83 22.66 -1.43
C THR A 976 -28.51 22.43 -2.16
N ASP A 977 -27.92 21.23 -2.01
CA ASP A 977 -26.72 20.82 -2.73
C ASP A 977 -27.11 20.27 -4.12
N PRO A 978 -26.66 20.87 -5.23
CA PRO A 978 -26.97 20.39 -6.57
C PRO A 978 -26.28 19.06 -6.93
N GLU A 979 -25.21 18.70 -6.24
CA GLU A 979 -24.35 17.53 -6.53
C GLU A 979 -24.75 16.30 -5.70
N ALA A 980 -25.28 16.50 -4.50
CA ALA A 980 -25.60 15.41 -3.60
C ALA A 980 -26.94 14.71 -3.91
N GLY A 981 -26.96 13.39 -3.67
CA GLY A 981 -28.19 12.61 -3.57
C GLY A 981 -28.76 12.08 -4.87
N TRP A 982 -28.03 12.13 -5.99
CA TRP A 982 -28.50 11.56 -7.26
C TRP A 982 -28.29 10.04 -7.31
N GLN A 983 -29.35 9.32 -7.66
CA GLN A 983 -29.38 7.85 -7.77
C GLN A 983 -29.97 7.44 -9.11
N MET A 984 -29.61 6.25 -9.57
CA MET A 984 -30.27 5.61 -10.71
C MET A 984 -31.70 5.21 -10.36
N ALA A 985 -32.58 5.12 -11.36
CA ALA A 985 -33.99 4.77 -11.16
C ALA A 985 -34.21 3.41 -10.49
N ASP A 986 -33.38 2.41 -10.79
CA ASP A 986 -33.43 1.07 -10.20
C ASP A 986 -33.08 1.07 -8.71
N GLU A 987 -32.11 1.88 -8.29
CA GLU A 987 -31.77 2.11 -6.89
C GLU A 987 -32.85 2.94 -6.17
N TYR A 988 -33.28 4.05 -6.78
CA TYR A 988 -34.23 4.95 -6.14
C TYR A 988 -35.63 4.33 -5.99
N LEU A 989 -36.12 3.61 -7.01
CA LEU A 989 -37.46 3.00 -7.05
C LEU A 989 -37.52 1.58 -6.47
N SER A 990 -36.49 1.17 -5.71
CA SER A 990 -36.47 -0.10 -4.97
C SER A 990 -36.36 0.12 -3.45
N GLY A 991 -36.48 -0.96 -2.67
CA GLY A 991 -36.50 -0.90 -1.20
C GLY A 991 -37.85 -0.46 -0.63
N ASP A 992 -37.84 0.33 0.46
CA ASP A 992 -39.08 0.83 1.10
C ASP A 992 -39.69 2.01 0.30
N VAL A 993 -40.23 1.68 -0.86
CA VAL A 993 -40.87 2.63 -1.78
C VAL A 993 -42.10 3.33 -1.18
N ARG A 994 -42.69 2.77 -0.12
CA ARG A 994 -43.81 3.39 0.62
C ARG A 994 -43.32 4.52 1.50
N ALA A 995 -42.21 4.33 2.23
CA ALA A 995 -41.57 5.39 2.99
C ALA A 995 -41.00 6.48 2.08
N LYS A 996 -40.31 6.08 0.99
CA LYS A 996 -39.80 7.01 -0.02
C LYS A 996 -40.91 7.86 -0.64
N LEU A 997 -42.07 7.27 -0.97
CA LEU A 997 -43.22 8.02 -1.50
C LEU A 997 -43.72 9.08 -0.52
N ARG A 998 -43.84 8.75 0.77
CA ARG A 998 -44.24 9.72 1.80
C ARG A 998 -43.25 10.87 1.93
N MET A 999 -41.95 10.58 1.88
CA MET A 999 -40.89 11.61 1.92
C MET A 999 -40.90 12.49 0.67
N ALA A 1000 -41.04 11.89 -0.52
CA ALA A 1000 -41.13 12.65 -1.77
C ALA A 1000 -42.36 13.56 -1.79
N GLN A 1001 -43.51 13.09 -1.28
CA GLN A 1001 -44.72 13.91 -1.17
C GLN A 1001 -44.51 15.11 -0.24
N PHE A 1002 -43.90 14.88 0.93
CA PHE A 1002 -43.58 15.95 1.88
C PHE A 1002 -42.58 16.97 1.30
N ALA A 1003 -41.53 16.50 0.62
CA ALA A 1003 -40.54 17.37 -0.02
C ALA A 1003 -41.14 18.16 -1.20
N ALA A 1004 -42.09 17.58 -1.95
CA ALA A 1004 -42.77 18.25 -3.05
C ALA A 1004 -43.69 19.41 -2.60
N GLU A 1005 -44.09 19.48 -1.32
CA GLU A 1005 -44.86 20.60 -0.78
C GLU A 1005 -44.06 21.90 -0.74
N THR A 1006 -42.73 21.81 -0.55
CA THR A 1006 -41.82 22.97 -0.45
C THR A 1006 -40.90 23.11 -1.67
N ASN A 1007 -40.59 22.00 -2.36
CA ASN A 1007 -39.68 21.95 -3.50
C ASN A 1007 -40.36 21.24 -4.70
N PRO A 1008 -40.91 22.00 -5.68
CA PRO A 1008 -41.65 21.43 -6.81
C PRO A 1008 -40.88 20.45 -7.70
N GLU A 1009 -39.54 20.44 -7.65
CA GLU A 1009 -38.68 19.52 -8.39
C GLU A 1009 -38.91 18.03 -8.03
N PHE A 1010 -39.34 17.73 -6.81
CA PHE A 1010 -39.64 16.35 -6.38
C PHE A 1010 -40.98 15.81 -6.87
N ALA A 1011 -41.75 16.58 -7.65
CA ALA A 1011 -42.99 16.09 -8.25
C ALA A 1011 -42.76 14.85 -9.14
N VAL A 1012 -41.61 14.79 -9.82
CA VAL A 1012 -41.21 13.64 -10.66
C VAL A 1012 -40.98 12.39 -9.81
N ASN A 1013 -40.37 12.54 -8.64
CA ASN A 1013 -40.18 11.45 -7.68
C ASN A 1013 -41.51 10.90 -7.17
N VAL A 1014 -42.48 11.77 -6.87
CA VAL A 1014 -43.83 11.36 -6.41
C VAL A 1014 -44.55 10.54 -7.47
N ASP A 1015 -44.53 10.98 -8.73
CA ASP A 1015 -45.16 10.25 -9.85
C ASP A 1015 -44.51 8.86 -10.04
N ALA A 1016 -43.18 8.80 -10.06
CA ALA A 1016 -42.44 7.55 -10.24
C ALA A 1016 -42.68 6.56 -9.08
N LEU A 1017 -42.59 7.02 -7.82
CA LEU A 1017 -42.83 6.19 -6.64
C LEU A 1017 -44.30 5.77 -6.49
N THR A 1018 -45.25 6.56 -6.99
CA THR A 1018 -46.68 6.17 -7.02
C THR A 1018 -46.90 4.99 -7.95
N LYS A 1019 -46.22 4.98 -9.12
CA LYS A 1019 -46.26 3.86 -10.07
C LYS A 1019 -45.52 2.62 -9.58
N ALA A 1020 -44.48 2.80 -8.77
CA ALA A 1020 -43.67 1.73 -8.21
C ALA A 1020 -44.27 1.06 -6.97
N GLN A 1021 -45.51 1.38 -6.58
CA GLN A 1021 -46.11 0.78 -5.37
C GLN A 1021 -46.39 -0.72 -5.55
N PRO A 1022 -45.94 -1.58 -4.62
CA PRO A 1022 -46.24 -3.00 -4.67
C PRO A 1022 -47.72 -3.24 -4.41
N ARG A 1023 -48.27 -4.30 -5.02
CA ARG A 1023 -49.65 -4.73 -4.80
C ARG A 1023 -49.92 -4.97 -3.30
N GLU A 1024 -51.07 -4.53 -2.83
CA GLU A 1024 -51.55 -4.90 -1.49
C GLU A 1024 -51.90 -6.40 -1.46
N LEU A 1025 -51.39 -7.10 -0.45
CA LEU A 1025 -51.66 -8.51 -0.22
C LEU A 1025 -52.88 -8.66 0.70
N GLU A 1026 -53.79 -9.55 0.33
CA GLU A 1026 -54.90 -9.95 1.19
C GLU A 1026 -54.40 -10.87 2.32
N ALA A 1027 -55.11 -10.91 3.45
CA ALA A 1027 -54.70 -11.73 4.61
C ALA A 1027 -54.55 -13.23 4.27
N SER A 1028 -55.29 -13.74 3.30
CA SER A 1028 -55.21 -15.12 2.79
C SER A 1028 -53.97 -15.41 1.93
N GLU A 1029 -53.29 -14.36 1.47
CA GLU A 1029 -52.09 -14.46 0.63
C GLU A 1029 -50.79 -14.37 1.46
N ILE A 1030 -50.93 -14.19 2.77
CA ILE A 1030 -49.82 -14.10 3.72
C ILE A 1030 -49.71 -15.46 4.43
N ASP A 1031 -48.76 -16.29 3.98
CA ASP A 1031 -48.40 -17.52 4.69
C ASP A 1031 -47.39 -17.22 5.80
N VAL A 1032 -47.66 -17.74 6.99
CA VAL A 1032 -46.85 -17.49 8.18
C VAL A 1032 -46.40 -18.83 8.75
N ARG A 1033 -45.10 -19.09 8.65
CA ARG A 1033 -44.50 -20.29 9.25
C ARG A 1033 -44.41 -20.18 10.76
N LEU A 1034 -44.79 -21.24 11.47
CA LEU A 1034 -44.49 -21.39 12.90
C LEU A 1034 -42.98 -21.28 13.13
N GLY A 1035 -42.58 -20.40 14.04
CA GLY A 1035 -41.18 -20.07 14.33
C GLY A 1035 -40.69 -18.74 13.75
N ALA A 1036 -41.51 -18.05 12.95
CA ALA A 1036 -41.20 -16.70 12.48
C ALA A 1036 -40.98 -15.74 13.68
N THR A 1037 -39.76 -15.21 13.78
CA THR A 1037 -39.27 -14.41 14.91
C THR A 1037 -39.97 -13.06 15.09
N TRP A 1038 -40.66 -12.58 14.05
CA TRP A 1038 -41.42 -11.33 14.07
C TRP A 1038 -42.86 -11.51 14.59
N LEU A 1039 -43.32 -12.74 14.84
CA LEU A 1039 -44.65 -12.97 15.41
C LEU A 1039 -44.70 -12.61 16.88
N ASN A 1040 -45.77 -11.92 17.29
CA ASN A 1040 -45.99 -11.61 18.69
C ASN A 1040 -46.23 -12.92 19.49
N PRO A 1041 -45.50 -13.18 20.59
CA PRO A 1041 -45.67 -14.38 21.41
C PRO A 1041 -47.11 -14.61 21.91
N ASP A 1042 -47.91 -13.55 22.08
CA ASP A 1042 -49.32 -13.66 22.48
C ASP A 1042 -50.17 -14.39 21.44
N ILE A 1043 -49.82 -14.29 20.15
CA ILE A 1043 -50.51 -14.99 19.06
C ILE A 1043 -50.21 -16.49 19.15
N ILE A 1044 -48.95 -16.86 19.38
CA ILE A 1044 -48.53 -18.25 19.56
C ILE A 1044 -49.10 -18.82 20.87
N GLN A 1045 -49.15 -18.03 21.94
CA GLN A 1045 -49.81 -18.40 23.20
C GLN A 1045 -51.29 -18.71 22.98
N LYS A 1046 -51.99 -17.87 22.21
CA LYS A 1046 -53.41 -18.07 21.88
C LYS A 1046 -53.60 -19.35 21.06
N PHE A 1047 -52.81 -19.53 20.00
CA PHE A 1047 -52.81 -20.75 19.18
C PHE A 1047 -52.58 -22.01 20.02
N MET A 1048 -51.55 -22.01 20.88
CA MET A 1048 -51.24 -23.11 21.79
C MET A 1048 -52.38 -23.40 22.77
N THR A 1049 -53.02 -22.36 23.32
CA THR A 1049 -54.11 -22.49 24.30
C THR A 1049 -55.37 -23.05 23.65
N GLU A 1050 -55.72 -22.59 22.46
CA GLU A 1050 -56.90 -23.04 21.70
C GLU A 1050 -56.71 -24.46 21.16
N THR A 1051 -55.54 -24.77 20.60
CA THR A 1051 -55.24 -26.07 19.98
C THR A 1051 -55.11 -27.18 21.01
N PHE A 1052 -54.35 -26.94 22.09
CA PHE A 1052 -54.12 -27.95 23.14
C PHE A 1052 -55.17 -27.91 24.26
N GLN A 1053 -56.18 -27.04 24.14
CA GLN A 1053 -57.30 -26.90 25.08
C GLN A 1053 -56.86 -26.80 26.55
N ILE A 1054 -55.85 -25.97 26.83
CA ILE A 1054 -55.23 -25.87 28.15
C ILE A 1054 -56.30 -25.51 29.22
N PRO A 1055 -56.50 -26.33 30.26
CA PRO A 1055 -57.47 -26.06 31.32
C PRO A 1055 -57.22 -24.70 31.97
N TYR A 1056 -58.29 -23.98 32.31
CA TYR A 1056 -58.22 -22.60 32.82
C TYR A 1056 -57.23 -22.45 33.99
N TYR A 1057 -57.19 -23.44 34.89
CA TYR A 1057 -56.29 -23.46 36.05
C TYR A 1057 -54.82 -23.72 35.72
N LEU A 1058 -54.45 -24.08 34.49
CA LEU A 1058 -53.05 -24.28 34.06
C LEU A 1058 -52.54 -23.21 33.09
N ARG A 1059 -53.41 -22.36 32.54
CA ARG A 1059 -53.03 -21.32 31.57
C ARG A 1059 -52.01 -20.30 32.09
N HIS A 1060 -51.94 -20.12 33.41
CA HIS A 1060 -50.94 -19.24 34.03
C HIS A 1060 -49.57 -19.90 34.18
N ALA A 1061 -49.51 -21.23 34.15
CA ALA A 1061 -48.29 -22.02 34.33
C ALA A 1061 -47.63 -22.41 33.01
N VAL A 1062 -48.41 -22.52 31.92
CA VAL A 1062 -47.90 -22.87 30.57
C VAL A 1062 -47.86 -21.63 29.68
N LYS A 1063 -46.66 -21.06 29.47
CA LYS A 1063 -46.45 -19.79 28.76
C LYS A 1063 -45.46 -19.90 27.60
N VAL A 1064 -45.78 -19.30 26.46
CA VAL A 1064 -44.85 -19.11 25.34
C VAL A 1064 -44.02 -17.85 25.60
N ARG A 1065 -42.72 -17.95 25.44
CA ARG A 1065 -41.76 -16.85 25.48
C ARG A 1065 -40.88 -16.86 24.26
N TYR A 1066 -40.52 -15.68 23.78
CA TYR A 1066 -39.52 -15.50 22.74
C TYR A 1066 -38.36 -14.68 23.30
N SER A 1067 -37.13 -15.15 23.08
CA SER A 1067 -35.91 -14.45 23.44
C SER A 1067 -35.38 -13.72 22.20
N PRO A 1068 -35.50 -12.38 22.12
CA PRO A 1068 -35.01 -11.64 20.95
C PRO A 1068 -33.49 -11.69 20.81
N TYR A 1069 -32.76 -11.99 21.89
CA TYR A 1069 -31.29 -12.05 21.91
C TYR A 1069 -30.74 -13.38 21.37
N THR A 1070 -31.43 -14.49 21.63
CA THR A 1070 -31.01 -15.82 21.15
C THR A 1070 -31.84 -16.31 19.96
N ALA A 1071 -32.85 -15.54 19.56
CA ALA A 1071 -33.88 -15.91 18.60
C ALA A 1071 -34.59 -17.24 18.93
N GLU A 1072 -34.62 -17.63 20.22
CA GLU A 1072 -35.21 -18.89 20.66
C GLU A 1072 -36.61 -18.71 21.24
N TRP A 1073 -37.50 -19.63 20.87
CA TRP A 1073 -38.81 -19.79 21.46
C TRP A 1073 -38.77 -20.80 22.60
N ARG A 1074 -39.46 -20.49 23.70
CA ARG A 1074 -39.58 -21.39 24.85
C ARG A 1074 -41.01 -21.51 25.33
N VAL A 1075 -41.46 -22.73 25.58
CA VAL A 1075 -42.72 -23.01 26.28
C VAL A 1075 -42.38 -23.33 27.74
N GLU A 1076 -42.73 -22.46 28.67
CA GLU A 1076 -42.61 -22.72 30.11
C GLU A 1076 -43.70 -23.70 30.58
N GLY A 1077 -43.42 -24.46 31.64
CA GLY A 1077 -44.44 -25.33 32.27
C GLY A 1077 -44.89 -26.54 31.44
N LYS A 1078 -44.13 -26.97 30.43
CA LYS A 1078 -44.50 -28.06 29.49
C LYS A 1078 -44.90 -29.38 30.14
N THR A 1079 -44.49 -29.63 31.38
CA THR A 1079 -44.78 -30.88 32.11
C THR A 1079 -45.95 -30.74 33.08
N ALA A 1080 -46.57 -29.55 33.19
CA ALA A 1080 -47.57 -29.23 34.20
C ALA A 1080 -48.90 -29.99 34.03
N THR A 1081 -49.24 -30.46 32.82
CA THR A 1081 -50.46 -31.24 32.54
C THR A 1081 -50.37 -32.70 32.96
N GLY A 1082 -49.17 -33.22 33.25
CA GLY A 1082 -48.94 -34.63 33.61
C GLY A 1082 -49.15 -35.61 32.45
N ARG A 1083 -48.92 -36.92 32.69
CA ARG A 1083 -49.07 -38.00 31.69
C ARG A 1083 -50.52 -38.42 31.42
N GLY A 1084 -51.50 -37.81 32.08
CA GLY A 1084 -52.92 -38.15 31.97
C GLY A 1084 -53.71 -37.25 31.01
N ASP A 1085 -53.09 -36.22 30.44
CA ASP A 1085 -53.73 -35.32 29.49
C ASP A 1085 -53.63 -35.87 28.06
N ILE A 1086 -54.72 -36.52 27.62
CA ILE A 1086 -54.79 -37.22 26.34
C ILE A 1086 -54.54 -36.26 25.16
N ILE A 1087 -54.97 -34.99 25.25
CA ILE A 1087 -54.82 -34.03 24.16
C ILE A 1087 -53.34 -33.74 23.90
N SER A 1088 -52.54 -33.51 24.96
CA SER A 1088 -51.12 -33.22 24.80
C SER A 1088 -50.22 -34.45 24.66
N SER A 1089 -50.67 -35.65 25.11
CA SER A 1089 -49.83 -36.86 25.12
C SER A 1089 -50.21 -37.93 24.10
N GLU A 1090 -51.38 -37.82 23.45
CA GLU A 1090 -51.85 -38.77 22.43
C GLU A 1090 -52.43 -38.10 21.17
N THR A 1091 -53.15 -36.97 21.28
CA THR A 1091 -53.78 -36.30 20.12
C THR A 1091 -52.79 -35.44 19.31
N TYR A 1092 -52.07 -34.55 19.98
CA TYR A 1092 -51.09 -33.63 19.37
C TYR A 1092 -49.65 -33.93 19.85
N GLY A 1093 -49.44 -35.07 20.48
CA GLY A 1093 -48.15 -35.52 20.96
C GLY A 1093 -48.13 -37.02 21.20
N THR A 1094 -47.02 -37.50 21.75
CA THR A 1094 -46.80 -38.91 22.04
C THR A 1094 -46.48 -39.12 23.52
N SER A 1095 -46.57 -40.37 23.98
CA SER A 1095 -46.17 -40.75 25.35
C SER A 1095 -44.71 -40.40 25.69
N ARG A 1096 -43.87 -40.19 24.67
CA ARG A 1096 -42.42 -39.87 24.78
C ARG A 1096 -42.09 -38.39 24.49
N ALA A 1097 -42.98 -37.65 23.83
CA ALA A 1097 -42.87 -36.20 23.62
C ALA A 1097 -44.27 -35.57 23.52
N ASN A 1098 -44.62 -34.75 24.53
CA ASN A 1098 -45.91 -34.09 24.53
C ASN A 1098 -45.99 -32.92 23.54
N ALA A 1099 -47.22 -32.48 23.25
CA ALA A 1099 -47.53 -31.44 22.27
C ALA A 1099 -46.80 -30.12 22.54
N TYR A 1100 -46.58 -29.75 23.81
CA TYR A 1100 -45.83 -28.55 24.19
C TYR A 1100 -44.33 -28.64 23.84
N LYS A 1101 -43.74 -29.83 23.97
CA LYS A 1101 -42.36 -30.08 23.55
C LYS A 1101 -42.26 -30.03 22.03
N ILE A 1102 -43.18 -30.69 21.32
CA ILE A 1102 -43.21 -30.68 19.86
C ILE A 1102 -43.36 -29.24 19.35
N LEU A 1103 -44.29 -28.46 19.90
CA LEU A 1103 -44.50 -27.06 19.52
C LEU A 1103 -43.24 -26.21 19.75
N GLU A 1104 -42.52 -26.37 20.87
CA GLU A 1104 -41.28 -25.63 21.09
C GLU A 1104 -40.19 -25.99 20.07
N GLU A 1105 -39.99 -27.28 19.79
CA GLU A 1105 -38.99 -27.70 18.78
C GLU A 1105 -39.37 -27.15 17.40
N THR A 1106 -40.66 -27.21 17.02
CA THR A 1106 -41.17 -26.66 15.76
C THR A 1106 -41.01 -25.14 15.68
N LEU A 1107 -41.29 -24.40 16.76
CA LEU A 1107 -41.06 -22.95 16.82
C LEU A 1107 -39.58 -22.59 16.66
N ASN A 1108 -38.67 -23.49 17.01
CA ASN A 1108 -37.23 -23.31 16.81
C ASN A 1108 -36.70 -24.00 15.54
N LEU A 1109 -37.58 -24.44 14.64
CA LEU A 1109 -37.23 -25.14 13.40
C LEU A 1109 -36.35 -26.38 13.62
N LYS A 1110 -36.49 -27.04 14.78
CA LYS A 1110 -35.75 -28.26 15.17
C LYS A 1110 -36.58 -29.50 14.86
N ASP A 1111 -35.90 -30.55 14.37
CA ASP A 1111 -36.50 -31.87 14.24
C ASP A 1111 -36.81 -32.47 15.63
N VAL A 1112 -38.04 -32.92 15.84
CA VAL A 1112 -38.38 -33.66 17.05
C VAL A 1112 -37.71 -35.04 17.01
N ARG A 1113 -36.70 -35.26 17.87
CA ARG A 1113 -35.96 -36.54 17.97
C ARG A 1113 -36.09 -37.16 19.36
N ILE A 1114 -36.38 -38.46 19.42
CA ILE A 1114 -36.53 -39.24 20.65
C ILE A 1114 -35.36 -40.21 20.78
N TYR A 1115 -34.69 -40.20 21.94
CA TYR A 1115 -33.55 -41.07 22.23
C TYR A 1115 -33.85 -41.97 23.42
N ASP A 1116 -33.41 -43.22 23.33
CA ASP A 1116 -33.37 -44.17 24.45
C ASP A 1116 -31.95 -44.23 25.01
N THR A 1117 -31.82 -44.46 26.31
CA THR A 1117 -30.52 -44.70 26.93
C THR A 1117 -30.33 -46.21 27.07
N ILE A 1118 -29.29 -46.74 26.43
CA ILE A 1118 -28.86 -48.13 26.56
C ILE A 1118 -27.47 -48.15 27.20
N GLU A 1119 -27.12 -49.19 27.94
CA GLU A 1119 -25.74 -49.36 28.44
C GLU A 1119 -24.85 -49.93 27.32
N ASP A 1120 -23.67 -49.35 27.12
CA ASP A 1120 -22.65 -49.88 26.22
C ASP A 1120 -21.90 -51.07 26.84
N ALA A 1121 -20.96 -51.65 26.08
CA ALA A 1121 -20.22 -52.85 26.50
C ALA A 1121 -19.37 -52.65 27.77
N GLU A 1122 -19.17 -51.41 28.21
CA GLU A 1122 -18.42 -51.02 29.41
C GLU A 1122 -19.35 -50.57 30.55
N GLY A 1123 -20.67 -50.69 30.37
CA GLY A 1123 -21.69 -50.31 31.36
C GLY A 1123 -21.97 -48.81 31.43
N LYS A 1124 -21.53 -48.01 30.44
CA LYS A 1124 -21.80 -46.58 30.40
C LYS A 1124 -23.09 -46.29 29.62
N PRO A 1125 -23.91 -45.32 30.07
CA PRO A 1125 -25.15 -44.97 29.39
C PRO A 1125 -24.89 -44.26 28.05
N LYS A 1126 -25.25 -44.91 26.95
CA LYS A 1126 -25.21 -44.40 25.58
C LYS A 1126 -26.62 -44.06 25.08
N ARG A 1127 -26.81 -42.84 24.57
CA ARG A 1127 -28.08 -42.41 23.95
C ARG A 1127 -28.15 -42.90 22.50
N VAL A 1128 -29.20 -43.65 22.17
CA VAL A 1128 -29.47 -44.16 20.83
C VAL A 1128 -30.82 -43.65 20.35
N LEU A 1129 -30.89 -43.19 19.09
CA LEU A 1129 -32.12 -42.65 18.50
C LEU A 1129 -33.20 -43.75 18.41
N ASN A 1130 -34.34 -43.52 19.04
CA ASN A 1130 -35.52 -44.35 18.90
C ASN A 1130 -36.26 -43.95 17.61
N LYS A 1131 -35.96 -44.66 16.53
CA LYS A 1131 -36.50 -44.37 15.19
C LYS A 1131 -38.03 -44.40 15.14
N ARG A 1132 -38.66 -45.32 15.89
CA ARG A 1132 -40.12 -45.49 15.89
C ARG A 1132 -40.82 -44.33 16.59
N GLU A 1133 -40.38 -43.99 17.80
CA GLU A 1133 -40.98 -42.90 18.58
C GLU A 1133 -40.67 -41.53 17.98
N THR A 1134 -39.50 -41.39 17.33
CA THR A 1134 -39.15 -40.19 16.56
C THR A 1134 -40.09 -39.99 15.37
N MET A 1135 -40.32 -41.03 14.58
CA MET A 1135 -41.24 -40.97 13.44
C MET A 1135 -42.67 -40.63 13.86
N LEU A 1136 -43.15 -41.19 14.98
CA LEU A 1136 -44.48 -40.89 15.52
C LEU A 1136 -44.61 -39.46 16.06
N ALA A 1137 -43.53 -38.84 16.52
CA ALA A 1137 -43.55 -37.46 17.02
C ALA A 1137 -43.35 -36.41 15.92
N GLN A 1138 -42.86 -36.81 14.74
CA GLN A 1138 -42.70 -35.94 13.56
C GLN A 1138 -43.94 -35.92 12.66
N GLN A 1139 -44.76 -36.97 12.72
CA GLN A 1139 -46.06 -37.05 12.07
C GLN A 1139 -47.09 -36.18 12.81
#